data_AF-A0A2E1LL37-F1
#
_entry.id   AF-A0A2E1LL37-F1
#
_cell.length_a   1.000
_cell.length_b   1.000
_cell.length_c   1.000
_cell.angle_alpha   90.00
_cell.angle_beta   90.00
_cell.angle_gamma   90.00
#
_symmetry.space_group_name_H-M   'P 1'
#
loop_
_entity.id
_entity.type
_entity.pdbx_description
1 polymer ?
#
loop_
_entity_poly.entity_id
_entity_poly.type
_entity_poly.pdbx_seq_one_letter_code
_entity_poly.pdbx_strand_id
1 'polypeptide(L)'
;MAKAAILGLMVSVWPALASAQHLQMRMTPGDARHLLERAGLGAHPDEINALLGLSRAQAIDAMVDQLDVSAPFNEPPISLSDGEHVHYWMLNDYEEQDRQAFRVERDKEMGELRRWWIREMLSTSSPAGERLLLIWSNHFVSAYGSLNEEVHALYNQHMMLREKGHGRFRDLLRAVVRDAAMLNYLDNNNSREEQPNENLARELLELFVLGEGQYTEMDVKEVARALTGYSYNDLRDFEFQFQPWDHDEGSKRILGKIGRFDADDVIDILLETDAAAAFIVGTFWQAYISEFEKDPAAIEALATDWRKTDYDISALVRIMLSSEEFWDPRYRGTIVKSPVDLMIGTLRSGGRLPQWWPTLSVQLESLGQHLFEAPNVAGWPGGADWITPARLLSRNEALQQLAALYDGPAPSAASDPAGTPDGLAADGMMTPLAGMPLSLRYGAEDFEGPPTIVIRGYKTREDGRDIPIWRSEVFEASGGIDTGRLGRIDSLADLNWQVDTLVYPEDLDPPDWFSVGFYNDHCCGPGGSSGGDRNLFIDWLRFDDQLYLASDGLQKPGCRGSNNDDPPGNFYCSGELQLRVAQTLEPEPMGGSGEDLATSALNPDRQDRLVIGRVAFDWGRALDRTRSWNSLSISLMDVRMNHLHYDALRLELVEHRRNGRRELLLDIRESNCRPDCFYGQWPSTTFKEFNSGEKRVEYLLWPGGDVDQRGQYDQLDEDHRKLVHGLWSAMPTLFDTMKDGRNWRRRGQDRVGSSWDPILAKITDALPRTRYSKELSNPVPLIEPMAQNSGSMMSAMMSQEASGAVMLLGMPDERVEWLGSASGAERFEGDALVEITLAGRPSRPLSSGFGFSDLIIDPVYQLK
;
A
#
# COMPACT_ATOMS: atom_id res chain seq x y z
N MET A 1 10.68 27.96 -33.27
CA MET A 1 10.66 29.31 -32.64
C MET A 1 9.76 29.39 -31.39
N ALA A 2 8.93 28.38 -31.06
CA ALA A 2 8.12 28.37 -29.84
C ALA A 2 8.88 27.98 -28.54
N LYS A 3 10.00 27.23 -28.62
CA LYS A 3 10.83 26.86 -27.46
C LYS A 3 11.61 28.03 -26.82
N ALA A 4 11.83 29.13 -27.55
CA ALA A 4 12.58 30.29 -27.05
C ALA A 4 11.71 31.27 -26.24
N ALA A 5 10.39 31.23 -26.41
CA ALA A 5 9.47 32.08 -25.65
C ALA A 5 9.19 31.54 -24.23
N ILE A 6 9.27 30.21 -24.04
CA ILE A 6 9.02 29.54 -22.76
C ILE A 6 10.18 29.75 -21.77
N LEU A 7 11.44 29.73 -22.25
CA LEU A 7 12.60 30.09 -21.42
C LEU A 7 12.63 31.57 -21.01
N GLY A 8 12.02 32.47 -21.81
CA GLY A 8 12.02 33.91 -21.52
C GLY A 8 11.08 34.34 -20.39
N LEU A 9 10.03 33.56 -20.12
CA LEU A 9 9.03 33.88 -19.09
C LEU A 9 9.37 33.26 -17.72
N MET A 10 9.87 32.02 -17.67
CA MET A 10 10.38 31.39 -16.43
C MET A 10 11.52 32.19 -15.79
N VAL A 11 12.33 32.89 -16.60
CA VAL A 11 13.46 33.71 -16.12
C VAL A 11 13.01 35.05 -15.51
N SER A 12 11.75 35.48 -15.65
CA SER A 12 11.34 36.83 -15.21
C SER A 12 10.75 36.92 -13.80
N VAL A 13 10.13 35.85 -13.30
CA VAL A 13 9.44 35.85 -11.99
C VAL A 13 10.40 35.53 -10.84
N TRP A 14 11.30 34.56 -11.02
CA TRP A 14 12.18 34.10 -9.94
C TRP A 14 13.27 35.09 -9.50
N PRO A 15 13.96 35.83 -10.39
CA PRO A 15 14.94 36.82 -9.95
C PRO A 15 14.30 37.99 -9.18
N ALA A 16 13.06 38.34 -9.52
CA ALA A 16 12.31 39.39 -8.85
C ALA A 16 11.90 38.97 -7.42
N LEU A 17 11.37 37.76 -7.25
CA LEU A 17 11.06 37.18 -5.93
C LEU A 17 12.33 37.07 -5.08
N ALA A 18 13.41 36.48 -5.59
CA ALA A 18 14.65 36.32 -4.83
C ALA A 18 15.26 37.66 -4.37
N SER A 19 15.01 38.77 -5.07
CA SER A 19 15.54 40.10 -4.73
C SER A 19 14.76 40.85 -3.63
N ALA A 20 13.62 40.32 -3.17
CA ALA A 20 12.81 40.96 -2.14
C ALA A 20 13.58 41.09 -0.82
N GLN A 21 13.40 42.23 -0.14
CA GLN A 21 14.20 42.56 1.05
C GLN A 21 14.03 41.53 2.18
N HIS A 22 12.81 41.02 2.40
CA HIS A 22 12.55 40.01 3.44
C HIS A 22 13.24 38.68 3.12
N LEU A 23 13.39 38.31 1.84
CA LEU A 23 14.03 37.05 1.43
C LEU A 23 15.56 37.09 1.51
N GLN A 24 16.15 38.29 1.53
CA GLN A 24 17.58 38.49 1.75
C GLN A 24 17.97 38.49 3.24
N MET A 25 17.01 38.44 4.15
CA MET A 25 17.28 38.31 5.58
C MET A 25 17.93 36.95 5.88
N ARG A 26 18.92 36.97 6.80
CA ARG A 26 19.56 35.74 7.28
C ARG A 26 18.60 34.96 8.17
N MET A 27 18.63 33.63 8.04
CA MET A 27 17.84 32.73 8.88
C MET A 27 18.22 32.88 10.35
N THR A 28 17.24 33.19 11.17
CA THR A 28 17.31 33.06 12.63
C THR A 28 16.94 31.62 13.05
N PRO A 29 17.23 31.18 14.28
CA PRO A 29 16.78 29.87 14.76
C PRO A 29 15.26 29.69 14.64
N GLY A 30 14.48 30.70 15.04
CA GLY A 30 13.02 30.69 14.88
C GLY A 30 12.54 30.68 13.43
N ASP A 31 13.25 31.35 12.51
CA ASP A 31 12.96 31.28 11.06
C ASP A 31 13.24 29.88 10.50
N ALA A 32 14.33 29.25 10.92
CA ALA A 32 14.72 27.91 10.49
C ALA A 32 13.74 26.85 11.00
N ARG A 33 13.37 26.87 12.29
CA ARG A 33 12.31 26.03 12.84
C ARG A 33 11.00 26.23 12.08
N HIS A 34 10.60 27.49 11.87
CA HIS A 34 9.35 27.80 11.15
C HIS A 34 9.35 27.19 9.75
N LEU A 35 10.44 27.34 8.99
CA LEU A 35 10.54 26.73 7.66
C LEU A 35 10.49 25.19 7.71
N LEU A 36 11.25 24.57 8.62
CA LEU A 36 11.34 23.12 8.74
C LEU A 36 10.02 22.48 9.19
N GLU A 37 9.33 23.04 10.19
CA GLU A 37 8.05 22.48 10.65
C GLU A 37 6.89 22.72 9.69
N ARG A 38 6.92 23.82 8.93
CA ARG A 38 5.92 24.10 7.89
C ARG A 38 6.13 23.23 6.66
N ALA A 39 7.34 23.21 6.13
CA ALA A 39 7.63 22.58 4.84
C ALA A 39 8.11 21.14 4.95
N GLY A 40 8.72 20.73 6.07
CA GLY A 40 9.21 19.37 6.35
C GLY A 40 8.41 18.67 7.45
N LEU A 41 9.08 17.83 8.25
CA LEU A 41 8.51 17.03 9.35
C LEU A 41 9.42 17.15 10.57
N GLY A 42 9.08 18.03 11.51
CA GLY A 42 9.96 18.37 12.64
C GLY A 42 11.09 19.33 12.26
N ALA A 43 11.88 19.73 13.25
CA ALA A 43 12.99 20.66 13.08
C ALA A 43 14.16 20.22 13.96
N HIS A 44 14.94 19.25 13.49
CA HIS A 44 16.11 18.79 14.24
C HIS A 44 17.17 19.90 14.34
N PRO A 45 17.90 20.05 15.47
CA PRO A 45 18.89 21.10 15.62
C PRO A 45 20.00 21.11 14.56
N ASP A 46 20.39 19.96 14.02
CA ASP A 46 21.37 19.91 12.93
C ASP A 46 20.80 20.44 11.61
N GLU A 47 19.51 20.17 11.32
CA GLU A 47 18.82 20.74 10.15
C GLU A 47 18.66 22.26 10.32
N ILE A 48 18.31 22.73 11.53
CA ILE A 48 18.26 24.16 11.86
C ILE A 48 19.62 24.80 11.61
N ASN A 49 20.69 24.20 12.14
CA ASN A 49 22.04 24.73 12.02
C ASN A 49 22.53 24.76 10.57
N ALA A 50 22.13 23.80 9.74
CA ALA A 50 22.43 23.82 8.30
C ALA A 50 21.79 25.02 7.58
N LEU A 51 20.67 25.53 8.07
CA LEU A 51 20.00 26.72 7.54
C LEU A 51 20.53 28.03 8.12
N LEU A 52 21.12 28.01 9.33
CA LEU A 52 21.69 29.20 9.95
C LEU A 52 22.79 29.80 9.08
N GLY A 53 22.73 31.11 8.87
CA GLY A 53 23.67 31.82 8.01
C GLY A 53 23.30 31.80 6.53
N LEU A 54 22.34 31.02 6.07
CA LEU A 54 21.72 31.21 4.75
C LEU A 54 20.77 32.41 4.77
N SER A 55 20.49 32.99 3.60
CA SER A 55 19.33 33.86 3.43
C SER A 55 18.05 33.03 3.35
N ARG A 56 16.89 33.62 3.65
CA ARG A 56 15.59 32.92 3.50
C ARG A 56 15.39 32.37 2.09
N ALA A 57 15.76 33.12 1.05
CA ALA A 57 15.72 32.63 -0.33
C ALA A 57 16.54 31.33 -0.52
N GLN A 58 17.80 31.31 -0.04
CA GLN A 58 18.67 30.14 -0.16
C GLN A 58 18.17 28.95 0.67
N ALA A 59 17.56 29.20 1.83
CA ALA A 59 16.96 28.14 2.64
C ALA A 59 15.72 27.54 1.95
N ILE A 60 14.90 28.37 1.30
CA ILE A 60 13.75 27.91 0.49
C ILE A 60 14.26 27.11 -0.72
N ASP A 61 15.32 27.56 -1.40
CA ASP A 61 15.93 26.81 -2.50
C ASP A 61 16.31 25.39 -2.04
N ALA A 62 17.04 25.28 -0.92
CA ALA A 62 17.47 24.01 -0.37
C ALA A 62 16.29 23.07 0.00
N MET A 63 15.16 23.64 0.43
CA MET A 63 13.94 22.88 0.76
C MET A 63 13.21 22.41 -0.51
N VAL A 64 13.06 23.29 -1.51
CA VAL A 64 12.35 22.98 -2.76
C VAL A 64 13.12 21.95 -3.59
N ASP A 65 14.45 21.93 -3.51
CA ASP A 65 15.29 20.94 -4.19
C ASP A 65 15.13 19.52 -3.63
N GLN A 66 14.44 19.34 -2.50
CA GLN A 66 14.16 18.06 -1.83
C GLN A 66 12.70 17.58 -1.98
N LEU A 67 11.94 18.16 -2.91
CA LEU A 67 10.54 17.77 -3.12
C LEU A 67 10.39 16.45 -3.90
N ASP A 68 11.40 16.04 -4.65
CA ASP A 68 11.37 14.79 -5.40
C ASP A 68 11.63 13.59 -4.47
N VAL A 69 10.56 12.84 -4.21
CA VAL A 69 10.56 11.59 -3.45
C VAL A 69 10.01 10.44 -4.29
N SER A 70 10.21 10.50 -5.61
CA SER A 70 9.77 9.44 -6.53
C SER A 70 10.44 8.10 -6.20
N ALA A 71 11.69 8.16 -5.74
CA ALA A 71 12.41 7.01 -5.18
C ALA A 71 12.23 7.01 -3.65
N PRO A 72 11.63 5.96 -3.06
CA PRO A 72 11.54 5.85 -1.61
C PRO A 72 12.93 5.64 -0.99
N PHE A 73 13.09 6.10 0.25
CA PHE A 73 14.35 6.00 0.99
C PHE A 73 14.61 4.57 1.50
N ASN A 74 13.58 3.94 2.06
CA ASN A 74 13.55 2.54 2.45
C ASN A 74 12.83 1.72 1.37
N GLU A 75 13.27 0.49 1.19
CA GLU A 75 12.60 -0.45 0.30
C GLU A 75 11.13 -0.63 0.72
N PRO A 76 10.17 -0.56 -0.24
CA PRO A 76 8.78 -0.85 0.04
C PRO A 76 8.60 -2.31 0.50
N PRO A 77 7.47 -2.63 1.18
CA PRO A 77 7.16 -4.01 1.54
C PRO A 77 7.21 -4.90 0.30
N ILE A 78 7.96 -6.00 0.38
CA ILE A 78 8.16 -6.93 -0.74
C ILE A 78 6.80 -7.46 -1.20
N SER A 79 5.89 -7.77 -0.27
CA SER A 79 4.51 -8.20 -0.50
C SER A 79 3.67 -7.28 -1.38
N LEU A 80 4.09 -6.01 -1.54
CA LEU A 80 3.44 -5.02 -2.37
C LEU A 80 4.26 -4.62 -3.61
N SER A 81 5.54 -5.00 -3.66
CA SER A 81 6.51 -4.46 -4.63
C SER A 81 7.25 -5.51 -5.46
N ASP A 82 7.22 -6.79 -5.07
CA ASP A 82 7.78 -7.91 -5.83
C ASP A 82 6.94 -8.32 -7.06
N GLY A 83 5.71 -7.82 -7.13
CA GLY A 83 4.77 -8.15 -8.18
C GLY A 83 4.06 -9.49 -7.97
N GLU A 84 4.03 -10.04 -6.75
CA GLU A 84 3.17 -11.17 -6.42
C GLU A 84 1.71 -10.81 -6.76
N HIS A 85 1.16 -11.57 -7.70
CA HIS A 85 -0.11 -11.19 -8.30
C HIS A 85 -1.29 -11.70 -7.47
N VAL A 86 -1.94 -10.78 -6.79
CA VAL A 86 -3.05 -11.08 -5.88
C VAL A 86 -4.36 -11.22 -6.65
N HIS A 87 -5.07 -12.31 -6.38
CA HIS A 87 -6.26 -12.72 -7.13
C HIS A 87 -7.57 -11.99 -6.76
N TYR A 88 -7.56 -10.64 -6.73
CA TYR A 88 -8.72 -9.81 -6.37
C TYR A 88 -9.98 -10.13 -7.20
N TRP A 89 -9.83 -10.37 -8.51
CA TRP A 89 -10.93 -10.70 -9.42
C TRP A 89 -11.65 -12.02 -9.07
N MET A 90 -11.02 -12.90 -8.28
CA MET A 90 -11.59 -14.18 -7.84
C MET A 90 -12.24 -14.11 -6.45
N LEU A 91 -12.09 -13.00 -5.72
CA LEU A 91 -12.53 -12.87 -4.32
C LEU A 91 -14.00 -13.23 -4.11
N ASN A 92 -14.86 -12.91 -5.09
CA ASN A 92 -16.29 -13.20 -5.01
C ASN A 92 -16.64 -14.69 -5.19
N ASP A 93 -15.75 -15.47 -5.79
CA ASP A 93 -15.92 -16.91 -6.01
C ASP A 93 -15.44 -17.76 -4.82
N TYR A 94 -14.60 -17.20 -3.95
CA TYR A 94 -14.13 -17.85 -2.72
C TYR A 94 -15.27 -18.13 -1.73
N GLU A 95 -15.16 -19.25 -1.00
CA GLU A 95 -16.03 -19.52 0.15
C GLU A 95 -15.76 -18.52 1.27
N GLU A 96 -16.69 -18.39 2.23
CA GLU A 96 -16.58 -17.35 3.25
C GLU A 96 -15.31 -17.48 4.12
N GLN A 97 -14.85 -18.71 4.39
CA GLN A 97 -13.61 -18.97 5.11
C GLN A 97 -12.38 -18.45 4.35
N ASP A 98 -12.28 -18.75 3.04
CA ASP A 98 -11.17 -18.30 2.20
C ASP A 98 -11.20 -16.78 2.00
N ARG A 99 -12.39 -16.18 1.91
CA ARG A 99 -12.54 -14.71 1.86
C ARG A 99 -12.07 -14.04 3.14
N GLN A 100 -12.36 -14.65 4.29
CA GLN A 100 -11.87 -14.13 5.56
C GLN A 100 -10.35 -14.23 5.65
N ALA A 101 -9.76 -15.36 5.23
CA ALA A 101 -8.30 -15.51 5.16
C ALA A 101 -7.67 -14.46 4.22
N PHE A 102 -8.29 -14.24 3.05
CA PHE A 102 -7.86 -13.21 2.10
C PHE A 102 -7.85 -11.81 2.74
N ARG A 103 -8.94 -11.42 3.41
CA ARG A 103 -9.05 -10.12 4.10
C ARG A 103 -8.01 -9.95 5.19
N VAL A 104 -7.82 -10.96 6.03
CA VAL A 104 -6.80 -10.93 7.10
C VAL A 104 -5.42 -10.66 6.49
N GLU A 105 -5.10 -11.25 5.34
CA GLU A 105 -3.83 -10.99 4.67
C GLU A 105 -3.74 -9.56 4.11
N ARG A 106 -4.83 -9.03 3.53
CA ARG A 106 -4.87 -7.63 3.05
C ARG A 106 -4.72 -6.63 4.20
N ASP A 107 -5.31 -6.93 5.36
CA ASP A 107 -5.19 -6.10 6.55
C ASP A 107 -3.74 -6.07 7.05
N LYS A 108 -3.05 -7.22 7.05
CA LYS A 108 -1.61 -7.27 7.38
C LYS A 108 -0.78 -6.42 6.43
N GLU A 109 -0.96 -6.59 5.11
CA GLU A 109 -0.28 -5.81 4.08
C GLU A 109 -0.54 -4.30 4.24
N MET A 110 -1.76 -3.90 4.59
CA MET A 110 -2.10 -2.50 4.88
C MET A 110 -1.37 -1.99 6.13
N GLY A 111 -1.24 -2.82 7.17
CA GLY A 111 -0.40 -2.52 8.34
C GLY A 111 1.07 -2.33 7.97
N GLU A 112 1.60 -3.16 7.07
CA GLU A 112 2.98 -3.03 6.54
C GLU A 112 3.17 -1.74 5.73
N LEU A 113 2.23 -1.39 4.86
CA LEU A 113 2.26 -0.15 4.09
C LEU A 113 2.25 1.09 5.00
N ARG A 114 1.41 1.10 6.05
CA ARG A 114 1.36 2.17 7.06
C ARG A 114 2.68 2.31 7.80
N ARG A 115 3.22 1.20 8.31
CA ARG A 115 4.51 1.19 9.02
C ARG A 115 5.66 1.62 8.12
N TRP A 116 5.68 1.17 6.86
CA TRP A 116 6.69 1.57 5.90
C TRP A 116 6.63 3.08 5.65
N TRP A 117 5.46 3.68 5.44
CA TRP A 117 5.39 5.13 5.22
C TRP A 117 5.77 5.93 6.48
N ILE A 118 5.44 5.43 7.67
CA ILE A 118 5.92 6.01 8.93
C ILE A 118 7.45 5.96 9.00
N ARG A 119 8.05 4.81 8.64
CA ARG A 119 9.50 4.64 8.57
C ARG A 119 10.12 5.58 7.54
N GLU A 120 9.52 5.74 6.36
CA GLU A 120 9.93 6.74 5.35
C GLU A 120 9.99 8.15 5.95
N MET A 121 8.90 8.57 6.61
CA MET A 121 8.82 9.89 7.21
C MET A 121 9.85 10.10 8.33
N LEU A 122 10.16 9.07 9.13
CA LEU A 122 11.21 9.12 10.16
C LEU A 122 12.62 9.15 9.54
N SER A 123 12.87 8.32 8.53
CA SER A 123 14.21 8.07 7.99
C SER A 123 14.64 9.03 6.89
N THR A 124 13.72 9.61 6.13
CA THR A 124 14.08 10.40 4.95
C THR A 124 14.95 11.60 5.31
N SER A 125 15.90 11.88 4.42
CA SER A 125 16.68 13.12 4.39
C SER A 125 15.98 14.25 3.62
N SER A 126 14.84 13.96 2.99
CA SER A 126 14.03 14.89 2.19
C SER A 126 12.60 15.01 2.77
N PRO A 127 12.44 15.50 4.01
CA PRO A 127 11.13 15.59 4.66
C PRO A 127 10.14 16.53 3.94
N ALA A 128 10.65 17.43 3.09
CA ALA A 128 9.85 18.31 2.25
C ALA A 128 8.96 17.55 1.27
N GLY A 129 9.53 16.53 0.61
CA GLY A 129 8.80 15.69 -0.33
C GLY A 129 7.76 14.82 0.38
N GLU A 130 8.07 14.25 1.54
CA GLU A 130 7.07 13.50 2.34
C GLU A 130 5.95 14.39 2.86
N ARG A 131 6.24 15.65 3.20
CA ARG A 131 5.20 16.64 3.52
C ARG A 131 4.28 16.89 2.33
N LEU A 132 4.85 17.09 1.15
CA LEU A 132 4.08 17.32 -0.07
C LEU A 132 3.22 16.09 -0.41
N LEU A 133 3.78 14.89 -0.27
CA LEU A 133 3.05 13.64 -0.42
C LEU A 133 1.88 13.54 0.57
N LEU A 134 2.08 13.87 1.85
CA LEU A 134 1.01 13.87 2.85
C LEU A 134 -0.12 14.86 2.50
N ILE A 135 0.22 16.03 1.93
CA ILE A 135 -0.78 16.98 1.41
C ILE A 135 -1.59 16.32 0.30
N TRP A 136 -0.93 15.65 -0.66
CA TRP A 136 -1.61 14.99 -1.77
C TRP A 136 -2.43 13.78 -1.35
N SER A 137 -1.94 12.95 -0.44
CA SER A 137 -2.72 11.82 0.11
C SER A 137 -3.95 12.29 0.90
N ASN A 138 -3.92 13.51 1.45
CA ASN A 138 -5.08 14.12 2.10
C ASN A 138 -6.02 14.84 1.12
N HIS A 139 -5.50 15.29 -0.03
CA HIS A 139 -6.27 16.00 -1.06
C HIS A 139 -6.96 15.03 -2.04
N PHE A 140 -6.28 13.94 -2.43
CA PHE A 140 -6.78 12.89 -3.32
C PHE A 140 -7.04 11.61 -2.54
N VAL A 141 -8.06 11.66 -1.68
CA VAL A 141 -8.34 10.57 -0.73
C VAL A 141 -8.85 9.31 -1.43
N SER A 142 -8.32 8.17 -0.99
CA SER A 142 -8.95 6.86 -1.14
C SER A 142 -8.79 6.09 0.17
N ALA A 143 -9.89 5.63 0.76
CA ALA A 143 -9.89 4.98 2.08
C ALA A 143 -9.92 3.46 1.95
N TYR A 144 -8.97 2.77 2.59
CA TYR A 144 -8.80 1.32 2.48
C TYR A 144 -10.09 0.55 2.79
N GLY A 145 -10.80 0.89 3.86
CA GLY A 145 -12.05 0.23 4.25
C GLY A 145 -13.19 0.34 3.23
N SER A 146 -13.05 1.21 2.22
CA SER A 146 -14.03 1.42 1.14
C SER A 146 -13.57 0.89 -0.22
N LEU A 147 -12.41 0.25 -0.30
CA LEU A 147 -11.80 -0.22 -1.56
C LEU A 147 -11.94 -1.73 -1.80
N ASN A 148 -12.86 -2.42 -1.10
CA ASN A 148 -12.93 -3.88 -1.13
C ASN A 148 -11.56 -4.53 -0.81
N GLU A 149 -10.85 -3.94 0.15
CA GLU A 149 -9.59 -4.45 0.67
C GLU A 149 -8.44 -4.49 -0.40
N GLU A 150 -8.55 -3.70 -1.48
CA GLU A 150 -7.55 -3.53 -2.55
C GLU A 150 -6.33 -2.69 -2.12
N VAL A 151 -5.56 -3.15 -1.13
CA VAL A 151 -4.33 -2.47 -0.65
C VAL A 151 -3.30 -2.20 -1.76
N HIS A 152 -3.20 -3.07 -2.77
CA HIS A 152 -2.31 -2.88 -3.92
C HIS A 152 -2.70 -1.66 -4.77
N ALA A 153 -4.00 -1.35 -4.89
CA ALA A 153 -4.45 -0.15 -5.57
C ALA A 153 -4.03 1.12 -4.80
N LEU A 154 -4.08 1.10 -3.46
CA LEU A 154 -3.58 2.19 -2.63
C LEU A 154 -2.06 2.34 -2.70
N TYR A 155 -1.33 1.24 -2.72
CA TYR A 155 0.11 1.27 -2.95
C TYR A 155 0.45 1.93 -4.29
N ASN A 156 -0.24 1.52 -5.37
CA ASN A 156 -0.06 2.11 -6.69
C ASN A 156 -0.40 3.60 -6.72
N GLN A 157 -1.50 4.02 -6.06
CA GLN A 157 -1.85 5.43 -5.90
C GLN A 157 -0.75 6.19 -5.16
N HIS A 158 -0.25 5.65 -4.05
CA HIS A 158 0.81 6.25 -3.25
C HIS A 158 2.10 6.44 -4.06
N MET A 159 2.48 5.44 -4.85
CA MET A 159 3.63 5.51 -5.75
C MET A 159 3.42 6.51 -6.90
N MET A 160 2.21 6.59 -7.47
CA MET A 160 1.84 7.59 -8.47
C MET A 160 1.94 9.02 -7.90
N LEU A 161 1.45 9.24 -6.67
CA LEU A 161 1.57 10.54 -5.99
C LEU A 161 3.03 10.89 -5.69
N ARG A 162 3.88 9.93 -5.33
CA ARG A 162 5.34 10.13 -5.18
C ARG A 162 5.99 10.56 -6.49
N GLU A 163 5.68 9.87 -7.58
CA GLU A 163 6.25 10.12 -8.91
C GLU A 163 5.82 11.48 -9.47
N LYS A 164 4.53 11.83 -9.35
CA LYS A 164 3.94 12.98 -10.06
C LYS A 164 3.66 14.18 -9.16
N GLY A 165 3.66 14.01 -7.84
CA GLY A 165 3.25 15.00 -6.86
C GLY A 165 4.12 16.25 -6.80
N HIS A 166 5.36 16.21 -7.29
CA HIS A 166 6.24 17.38 -7.36
C HIS A 166 6.27 18.03 -8.76
N GLY A 167 5.68 17.39 -9.78
CA GLY A 167 5.70 17.82 -11.17
C GLY A 167 4.62 18.84 -11.52
N ARG A 168 3.94 18.62 -12.66
CA ARG A 168 2.84 19.48 -13.12
C ARG A 168 1.51 18.99 -12.58
N PHE A 169 0.72 19.88 -12.00
CA PHE A 169 -0.60 19.55 -11.46
C PHE A 169 -1.55 18.99 -12.52
N ARG A 170 -1.43 19.44 -13.77
CA ARG A 170 -2.19 18.89 -14.90
C ARG A 170 -1.92 17.40 -15.11
N ASP A 171 -0.65 16.99 -15.06
CA ASP A 171 -0.25 15.60 -15.27
C ASP A 171 -0.63 14.73 -14.07
N LEU A 172 -0.54 15.30 -12.86
CA LEU A 172 -1.03 14.67 -11.63
C LEU A 172 -2.55 14.41 -11.70
N LEU A 173 -3.36 15.41 -12.07
CA LEU A 173 -4.81 15.24 -12.21
C LEU A 173 -5.17 14.18 -13.26
N ARG A 174 -4.46 14.15 -14.39
CA ARG A 174 -4.68 13.14 -15.45
C ARG A 174 -4.38 11.72 -14.96
N ALA A 175 -3.41 11.57 -14.07
CA ALA A 175 -3.10 10.30 -13.43
C ALA A 175 -4.15 9.94 -12.38
N VAL A 176 -4.56 10.88 -11.52
CA VAL A 176 -5.59 10.66 -10.49
C VAL A 176 -6.93 10.20 -11.08
N VAL A 177 -7.41 10.80 -12.17
CA VAL A 177 -8.69 10.37 -12.79
C VAL A 177 -8.62 8.99 -13.48
N ARG A 178 -7.42 8.40 -13.57
CA ARG A 178 -7.16 7.06 -14.12
C ARG A 178 -6.66 6.08 -13.07
N ASP A 179 -6.43 6.55 -11.85
CA ASP A 179 -5.93 5.76 -10.74
C ASP A 179 -6.99 4.76 -10.27
N ALA A 180 -6.59 3.51 -10.06
CA ALA A 180 -7.52 2.44 -9.74
C ALA A 180 -8.20 2.62 -8.38
N ALA A 181 -7.45 3.06 -7.36
CA ALA A 181 -8.01 3.34 -6.05
C ALA A 181 -9.05 4.47 -6.15
N MET A 182 -8.76 5.54 -6.87
CA MET A 182 -9.72 6.64 -7.10
C MET A 182 -10.96 6.19 -7.87
N LEU A 183 -10.79 5.41 -8.95
CA LEU A 183 -11.88 4.90 -9.77
C LEU A 183 -12.79 3.92 -9.01
N ASN A 184 -12.23 3.11 -8.11
CA ASN A 184 -12.98 2.22 -7.22
C ASN A 184 -13.69 3.03 -6.10
N TYR A 185 -12.94 3.86 -5.36
CA TYR A 185 -13.46 4.59 -4.20
C TYR A 185 -14.65 5.49 -4.52
N LEU A 186 -14.65 6.11 -5.71
CA LEU A 186 -15.72 6.98 -6.18
C LEU A 186 -16.65 6.29 -7.20
N ASP A 187 -16.63 4.96 -7.25
CA ASP A 187 -17.52 4.10 -8.06
C ASP A 187 -17.53 4.45 -9.56
N ASN A 188 -16.48 5.08 -10.08
CA ASN A 188 -16.41 5.45 -11.50
C ASN A 188 -16.14 4.24 -12.39
N ASN A 189 -15.52 3.18 -11.86
CA ASN A 189 -15.42 1.87 -12.52
C ASN A 189 -16.78 1.31 -12.96
N ASN A 190 -17.88 1.76 -12.34
CA ASN A 190 -19.28 1.43 -12.67
C ASN A 190 -20.00 2.51 -13.50
N SER A 191 -19.32 3.58 -13.93
CA SER A 191 -19.90 4.67 -14.71
C SER A 191 -20.11 4.26 -16.17
N ARG A 192 -21.34 4.37 -16.67
CA ARG A 192 -21.77 3.90 -18.01
C ARG A 192 -22.53 5.00 -18.74
N GLU A 193 -22.55 5.02 -20.07
CA GLU A 193 -23.28 6.00 -20.89
C GLU A 193 -24.74 6.13 -20.45
N GLU A 194 -25.43 5.00 -20.24
CA GLU A 194 -26.85 4.97 -19.83
C GLU A 194 -27.07 5.43 -18.38
N GLN A 195 -26.04 5.31 -17.53
CA GLN A 195 -26.08 5.63 -16.10
C GLN A 195 -24.74 6.23 -15.65
N PRO A 196 -24.44 7.49 -16.00
CA PRO A 196 -23.20 8.14 -15.59
C PRO A 196 -23.14 8.29 -14.08
N ASN A 197 -22.02 7.92 -13.46
CA ASN A 197 -21.80 8.10 -12.03
C ASN A 197 -21.29 9.52 -11.76
N GLU A 198 -21.99 10.26 -10.90
CA GLU A 198 -21.69 11.65 -10.59
C GLU A 198 -20.65 11.84 -9.48
N ASN A 199 -20.28 10.80 -8.73
CA ASN A 199 -19.39 10.91 -7.57
C ASN A 199 -18.03 11.50 -7.95
N LEU A 200 -17.22 10.80 -8.76
CA LEU A 200 -15.91 11.32 -9.20
C LEU A 200 -16.03 12.68 -9.91
N ALA A 201 -17.09 12.91 -10.67
CA ALA A 201 -17.33 14.20 -11.33
C ALA A 201 -17.55 15.35 -10.33
N ARG A 202 -18.33 15.09 -9.27
CA ARG A 202 -18.60 16.05 -8.20
C ARG A 202 -17.34 16.32 -7.40
N GLU A 203 -16.62 15.28 -6.99
CA GLU A 203 -15.39 15.45 -6.21
C GLU A 203 -14.30 16.16 -7.02
N LEU A 204 -14.19 15.87 -8.32
CA LEU A 204 -13.24 16.57 -9.20
C LEU A 204 -13.52 18.09 -9.24
N LEU A 205 -14.79 18.49 -9.32
CA LEU A 205 -15.18 19.89 -9.34
C LEU A 205 -15.08 20.53 -7.94
N GLU A 206 -15.60 19.87 -6.92
CA GLU A 206 -15.83 20.42 -5.59
C GLU A 206 -14.60 20.33 -4.68
N LEU A 207 -13.98 19.16 -4.58
CA LEU A 207 -12.93 18.89 -3.59
C LEU A 207 -11.53 18.88 -4.19
N PHE A 208 -11.40 18.60 -5.49
CA PHE A 208 -10.08 18.40 -6.08
C PHE A 208 -9.58 19.57 -6.92
N VAL A 209 -10.46 20.38 -7.53
CA VAL A 209 -10.02 21.42 -8.49
C VAL A 209 -10.63 22.80 -8.24
N LEU A 210 -11.96 22.98 -8.19
CA LEU A 210 -12.55 24.34 -8.22
C LEU A 210 -13.02 24.86 -6.87
N GLY A 211 -13.48 23.98 -5.98
CA GLY A 211 -14.19 24.38 -4.77
C GLY A 211 -15.69 24.56 -4.98
N GLU A 212 -16.44 24.47 -3.87
CA GLU A 212 -17.89 24.65 -3.84
C GLU A 212 -18.32 26.01 -4.43
N GLY A 213 -19.41 26.01 -5.21
CA GLY A 213 -20.02 27.21 -5.77
C GLY A 213 -19.39 27.74 -7.06
N GLN A 214 -18.39 27.05 -7.61
CA GLN A 214 -17.72 27.42 -8.88
C GLN A 214 -18.25 26.68 -10.11
N TYR A 215 -19.21 25.77 -9.92
CA TYR A 215 -19.84 24.96 -10.96
C TYR A 215 -21.34 24.83 -10.69
N THR A 216 -22.09 24.34 -11.68
CA THR A 216 -23.50 24.02 -11.54
C THR A 216 -23.72 22.51 -11.46
N GLU A 217 -24.88 22.10 -10.97
CA GLU A 217 -25.30 20.69 -11.01
C GLU A 217 -25.33 20.11 -12.43
N MET A 218 -25.53 20.97 -13.45
CA MET A 218 -25.43 20.55 -14.84
C MET A 218 -23.99 20.22 -15.23
N ASP A 219 -23.01 20.99 -14.74
CA ASP A 219 -21.60 20.71 -15.00
C ASP A 219 -21.19 19.37 -14.39
N VAL A 220 -21.68 19.02 -13.19
CA VAL A 220 -21.45 17.69 -12.58
C VAL A 220 -21.92 16.58 -13.52
N LYS A 221 -23.14 16.69 -14.05
CA LYS A 221 -23.70 15.68 -14.97
C LYS A 221 -22.92 15.57 -16.27
N GLU A 222 -22.51 16.71 -16.81
CA GLU A 222 -21.77 16.76 -18.08
C GLU A 222 -20.32 16.26 -17.91
N VAL A 223 -19.69 16.50 -16.76
CA VAL A 223 -18.41 15.90 -16.39
C VAL A 223 -18.57 14.40 -16.15
N ALA A 224 -19.62 13.95 -15.46
CA ALA A 224 -19.90 12.52 -15.25
C ALA A 224 -20.03 11.79 -16.60
N ARG A 225 -20.72 12.39 -17.57
CA ARG A 225 -20.78 11.88 -18.95
C ARG A 225 -19.39 11.76 -19.58
N ALA A 226 -18.50 12.73 -19.36
CA ALA A 226 -17.13 12.69 -19.88
C ALA A 226 -16.24 11.62 -19.22
N LEU A 227 -16.56 11.21 -17.99
CA LEU A 227 -15.83 10.19 -17.24
C LEU A 227 -16.39 8.76 -17.40
N THR A 228 -17.48 8.59 -18.16
CA THR A 228 -18.06 7.27 -18.44
C THR A 228 -17.08 6.34 -19.17
N GLY A 229 -17.13 5.04 -18.88
CA GLY A 229 -16.24 4.04 -19.48
C GLY A 229 -14.81 4.00 -18.91
N TYR A 230 -14.46 4.89 -17.97
CA TYR A 230 -13.16 4.83 -17.29
C TYR A 230 -13.22 3.80 -16.15
N SER A 231 -12.36 2.79 -16.21
CA SER A 231 -12.31 1.67 -15.26
C SER A 231 -10.86 1.23 -15.03
N TYR A 232 -10.67 0.14 -14.29
CA TYR A 232 -9.37 -0.48 -14.07
C TYR A 232 -9.49 -1.99 -14.20
N ASN A 233 -8.36 -2.64 -14.45
CA ASN A 233 -8.28 -4.07 -14.62
C ASN A 233 -7.62 -4.74 -13.41
N ASP A 234 -8.45 -5.30 -12.53
CA ASP A 234 -8.02 -6.05 -11.34
C ASP A 234 -7.24 -7.33 -11.65
N LEU A 235 -7.33 -7.84 -12.89
CA LEU A 235 -6.54 -8.98 -13.39
C LEU A 235 -5.16 -8.54 -13.92
N ARG A 236 -4.95 -7.26 -14.22
CA ARG A 236 -3.70 -6.73 -14.77
C ARG A 236 -3.12 -5.64 -13.88
N ASP A 237 -2.84 -5.98 -12.63
CA ASP A 237 -2.17 -5.10 -11.65
C ASP A 237 -2.79 -3.70 -11.57
N PHE A 238 -4.12 -3.64 -11.62
CA PHE A 238 -4.88 -2.40 -11.53
C PHE A 238 -4.60 -1.40 -12.66
N GLU A 239 -4.15 -1.87 -13.82
CA GLU A 239 -3.97 -1.05 -15.03
C GLU A 239 -5.26 -0.31 -15.40
N PHE A 240 -5.14 0.96 -15.77
CA PHE A 240 -6.26 1.74 -16.31
C PHE A 240 -6.85 1.08 -17.55
N GLN A 241 -8.18 0.98 -17.60
CA GLN A 241 -8.92 0.44 -18.74
C GLN A 241 -10.01 1.42 -19.18
N PHE A 242 -9.99 1.77 -20.46
CA PHE A 242 -11.09 2.52 -21.09
C PHE A 242 -12.03 1.56 -21.83
N GLN A 243 -13.32 1.63 -21.50
CA GLN A 243 -14.40 0.84 -22.09
C GLN A 243 -15.24 1.72 -23.02
N PRO A 244 -14.99 1.71 -24.35
CA PRO A 244 -15.64 2.67 -25.24
C PRO A 244 -17.14 2.45 -25.39
N TRP A 245 -17.61 1.21 -25.26
CA TRP A 245 -19.04 0.86 -25.31
C TRP A 245 -19.83 1.42 -24.14
N ASP A 246 -19.12 1.76 -23.06
CA ASP A 246 -19.67 2.33 -21.85
C ASP A 246 -19.51 3.86 -21.82
N HIS A 247 -18.87 4.47 -22.84
CA HIS A 247 -18.57 5.89 -22.88
C HIS A 247 -19.60 6.69 -23.69
N ASP A 248 -20.04 7.81 -23.13
CA ASP A 248 -20.88 8.80 -23.83
C ASP A 248 -20.02 9.65 -24.79
N GLU A 249 -20.04 9.32 -26.08
CA GLU A 249 -19.36 10.11 -27.14
C GLU A 249 -20.11 11.39 -27.55
N GLY A 250 -21.22 11.70 -26.90
CA GLY A 250 -22.07 12.83 -27.19
C GLY A 250 -21.39 14.18 -26.94
N SER A 251 -21.97 15.23 -27.53
CA SER A 251 -21.56 16.60 -27.21
C SER A 251 -21.96 16.93 -25.77
N LYS A 252 -21.03 17.56 -25.05
CA LYS A 252 -21.15 17.94 -23.65
C LYS A 252 -21.01 19.46 -23.50
N ARG A 253 -21.62 20.03 -22.48
CA ARG A 253 -21.46 21.44 -22.11
C ARG A 253 -20.88 21.55 -20.70
N ILE A 254 -19.62 21.98 -20.60
CA ILE A 254 -18.89 22.07 -19.33
C ILE A 254 -18.37 23.50 -19.18
N LEU A 255 -18.75 24.19 -18.10
CA LEU A 255 -18.36 25.58 -17.79
C LEU A 255 -18.54 26.54 -18.97
N GLY A 256 -19.65 26.38 -19.69
CA GLY A 256 -20.02 27.20 -20.85
C GLY A 256 -19.40 26.79 -22.18
N LYS A 257 -18.38 25.93 -22.18
CA LYS A 257 -17.78 25.36 -23.41
C LYS A 257 -18.61 24.19 -23.93
N ILE A 258 -18.59 23.95 -25.23
CA ILE A 258 -19.33 22.87 -25.89
C ILE A 258 -18.39 22.09 -26.78
N GLY A 259 -18.36 20.76 -26.64
CA GLY A 259 -17.51 19.88 -27.41
C GLY A 259 -17.78 18.42 -27.10
N ARG A 260 -17.10 17.51 -27.79
CA ARG A 260 -17.11 16.08 -27.45
C ARG A 260 -15.94 15.83 -26.50
N PHE A 261 -16.13 16.24 -25.25
CA PHE A 261 -15.06 16.21 -24.25
C PHE A 261 -14.89 14.82 -23.65
N ASP A 262 -13.64 14.41 -23.48
CA ASP A 262 -13.19 13.29 -22.64
C ASP A 262 -12.62 13.81 -21.30
N ALA A 263 -12.07 12.93 -20.46
CA ALA A 263 -11.52 13.34 -19.17
C ALA A 263 -10.33 14.32 -19.26
N ASP A 264 -9.49 14.20 -20.29
CA ASP A 264 -8.33 15.10 -20.44
C ASP A 264 -8.79 16.49 -20.86
N ASP A 265 -9.79 16.57 -21.75
CA ASP A 265 -10.46 17.82 -22.10
C ASP A 265 -11.12 18.45 -20.87
N VAL A 266 -11.79 17.66 -20.01
CA VAL A 266 -12.35 18.18 -18.75
C VAL A 266 -11.26 18.84 -17.92
N ILE A 267 -10.15 18.14 -17.66
CA ILE A 267 -9.04 18.69 -16.86
C ILE A 267 -8.53 20.00 -17.46
N ASP A 268 -8.31 20.05 -18.77
CA ASP A 268 -7.86 21.28 -19.44
C ASP A 268 -8.89 22.41 -19.30
N ILE A 269 -10.19 22.12 -19.38
CA ILE A 269 -11.27 23.10 -19.16
C ILE A 269 -11.26 23.62 -17.72
N LEU A 270 -11.11 22.76 -16.72
CA LEU A 270 -11.10 23.17 -15.31
C LEU A 270 -9.90 24.07 -15.01
N LEU A 271 -8.72 23.70 -15.50
CA LEU A 271 -7.47 24.45 -15.31
C LEU A 271 -7.41 25.77 -16.10
N GLU A 272 -8.36 26.05 -16.98
CA GLU A 272 -8.48 27.38 -17.58
C GLU A 272 -9.16 28.41 -16.67
N THR A 273 -9.78 27.97 -15.57
CA THR A 273 -10.49 28.86 -14.64
C THR A 273 -9.55 29.48 -13.61
N ASP A 274 -9.84 30.73 -13.21
CA ASP A 274 -9.12 31.38 -12.10
C ASP A 274 -9.34 30.62 -10.78
N ALA A 275 -10.56 30.09 -10.58
CA ALA A 275 -10.96 29.33 -9.41
C ALA A 275 -10.06 28.11 -9.15
N ALA A 276 -9.63 27.40 -10.20
CA ALA A 276 -8.77 26.22 -10.04
C ALA A 276 -7.46 26.53 -9.33
N ALA A 277 -6.82 27.64 -9.70
CA ALA A 277 -5.58 28.05 -9.05
C ALA A 277 -5.82 28.57 -7.62
N ALA A 278 -6.86 29.37 -7.42
CA ALA A 278 -7.20 29.92 -6.10
C ALA A 278 -7.53 28.82 -5.09
N PHE A 279 -8.23 27.76 -5.52
CA PHE A 279 -8.60 26.63 -4.68
C PHE A 279 -7.38 25.85 -4.18
N ILE A 280 -6.49 25.42 -5.09
CA ILE A 280 -5.29 24.67 -4.72
C ILE A 280 -4.31 25.52 -3.91
N VAL A 281 -4.15 26.80 -4.25
CA VAL A 281 -3.37 27.74 -3.42
C VAL A 281 -3.98 27.86 -2.03
N GLY A 282 -5.32 27.84 -1.91
CA GLY A 282 -6.03 27.78 -0.63
C GLY A 282 -5.69 26.53 0.18
N THR A 283 -5.63 25.35 -0.45
CA THR A 283 -5.19 24.11 0.20
C THR A 283 -3.75 24.22 0.70
N PHE A 284 -2.84 24.74 -0.13
CA PHE A 284 -1.44 24.92 0.24
C PHE A 284 -1.26 26.02 1.30
N TRP A 285 -2.13 27.03 1.32
CA TRP A 285 -2.16 28.06 2.35
C TRP A 285 -2.49 27.45 3.71
N GLN A 286 -3.50 26.56 3.76
CA GLN A 286 -3.85 25.85 4.98
C GLN A 286 -2.71 24.97 5.49
N ALA A 287 -1.97 24.33 4.59
CA ALA A 287 -0.84 23.46 4.96
C ALA A 287 0.42 24.23 5.42
N TYR A 288 0.77 25.34 4.74
CA TYR A 288 2.06 26.02 4.93
C TYR A 288 2.00 27.36 5.67
N ILE A 289 0.87 28.06 5.65
CA ILE A 289 0.76 29.42 6.20
C ILE A 289 -0.13 29.42 7.44
N SER A 290 -1.41 29.09 7.28
CA SER A 290 -2.38 29.15 8.38
C SER A 290 -3.67 28.38 8.12
N GLU A 291 -4.16 27.69 9.15
CA GLU A 291 -5.48 27.04 9.12
C GLU A 291 -6.62 28.02 9.48
N PHE A 292 -6.33 29.07 10.26
CA PHE A 292 -7.34 29.97 10.83
C PHE A 292 -7.44 31.33 10.13
N GLU A 293 -6.30 31.88 9.70
CA GLU A 293 -6.23 33.20 9.09
C GLU A 293 -6.10 33.07 7.57
N LYS A 294 -7.09 33.55 6.83
CA LYS A 294 -7.10 33.55 5.36
C LYS A 294 -7.05 34.98 4.84
N ASP A 295 -6.17 35.25 3.88
CA ASP A 295 -6.16 36.50 3.10
C ASP A 295 -6.53 36.19 1.64
N PRO A 296 -7.79 36.41 1.24
CA PRO A 296 -8.23 36.13 -0.13
C PRO A 296 -7.47 36.90 -1.20
N ALA A 297 -6.98 38.12 -0.89
CA ALA A 297 -6.25 38.93 -1.85
C ALA A 297 -4.83 38.37 -2.07
N ALA A 298 -4.18 37.91 -1.00
CA ALA A 298 -2.89 37.22 -1.09
C ALA A 298 -3.01 35.89 -1.84
N ILE A 299 -4.02 35.07 -1.51
CA ILE A 299 -4.30 33.80 -2.20
C ILE A 299 -4.49 34.01 -3.70
N GLU A 300 -5.28 35.00 -4.12
CA GLU A 300 -5.50 35.29 -5.54
C GLU A 300 -4.22 35.76 -6.26
N ALA A 301 -3.38 36.54 -5.58
CA ALA A 301 -2.09 36.98 -6.12
C ALA A 301 -1.14 35.78 -6.33
N LEU A 302 -1.00 34.92 -5.33
CA LEU A 302 -0.18 33.71 -5.39
C LEU A 302 -0.71 32.73 -6.45
N ALA A 303 -2.04 32.58 -6.57
CA ALA A 303 -2.70 31.79 -7.60
C ALA A 303 -2.40 32.31 -9.01
N THR A 304 -2.44 33.63 -9.20
CA THR A 304 -2.07 34.26 -10.47
C THR A 304 -0.61 34.00 -10.84
N ASP A 305 0.30 34.00 -9.87
CA ASP A 305 1.71 33.70 -10.11
C ASP A 305 1.95 32.22 -10.41
N TRP A 306 1.26 31.31 -9.72
CA TRP A 306 1.35 29.88 -9.99
C TRP A 306 0.84 29.52 -11.39
N ARG A 307 -0.25 30.14 -11.86
CA ARG A 307 -0.75 29.91 -13.23
C ARG A 307 0.28 30.24 -14.31
N LYS A 308 1.12 31.25 -14.09
CA LYS A 308 2.18 31.63 -15.04
C LYS A 308 3.27 30.56 -15.17
N THR A 309 3.39 29.66 -14.20
CA THR A 309 4.33 28.53 -14.25
C THR A 309 3.75 27.31 -14.97
N ASP A 310 2.53 27.43 -15.51
CA ASP A 310 1.77 26.31 -16.09
C ASP A 310 1.52 25.19 -15.07
N TYR A 311 1.12 25.62 -13.86
CA TYR A 311 0.73 24.75 -12.75
C TYR A 311 1.84 23.80 -12.26
N ASP A 312 3.08 24.29 -12.23
CA ASP A 312 4.24 23.55 -11.68
C ASP A 312 4.20 23.54 -10.14
N ILE A 313 4.17 22.36 -9.52
CA ILE A 313 3.96 22.19 -8.09
C ILE A 313 5.19 22.61 -7.28
N SER A 314 6.41 22.27 -7.72
CA SER A 314 7.64 22.77 -7.08
C SER A 314 7.67 24.31 -7.05
N ALA A 315 7.21 24.95 -8.14
CA ALA A 315 7.07 26.39 -8.19
C ALA A 315 5.97 26.91 -7.26
N LEU A 316 4.84 26.19 -7.09
CA LEU A 316 3.82 26.54 -6.09
C LEU A 316 4.42 26.56 -4.69
N VAL A 317 5.08 25.49 -4.27
CA VAL A 317 5.72 25.41 -2.94
C VAL A 317 6.69 26.59 -2.77
N ARG A 318 7.53 26.86 -3.76
CA ARG A 318 8.44 28.00 -3.76
C ARG A 318 7.72 29.35 -3.60
N ILE A 319 6.64 29.57 -4.35
CA ILE A 319 5.83 30.80 -4.29
C ILE A 319 5.22 30.97 -2.89
N MET A 320 4.65 29.91 -2.32
CA MET A 320 4.06 29.92 -0.99
C MET A 320 5.10 30.26 0.09
N LEU A 321 6.25 29.58 0.09
CA LEU A 321 7.32 29.80 1.08
C LEU A 321 8.04 31.16 0.89
N SER A 322 7.96 31.75 -0.30
CA SER A 322 8.55 33.06 -0.61
C SER A 322 7.64 34.24 -0.27
N SER A 323 6.34 33.99 -0.05
CA SER A 323 5.33 35.00 0.24
C SER A 323 5.68 35.82 1.49
N GLU A 324 5.22 37.08 1.57
CA GLU A 324 5.42 37.89 2.78
C GLU A 324 4.64 37.29 3.97
N GLU A 325 3.47 36.71 3.67
CA GLU A 325 2.57 36.09 4.61
C GLU A 325 3.19 34.87 5.29
N PHE A 326 3.94 34.04 4.57
CA PHE A 326 4.65 32.91 5.20
C PHE A 326 5.63 33.35 6.30
N TRP A 327 6.25 34.52 6.16
CA TRP A 327 7.25 35.05 7.10
C TRP A 327 6.69 36.04 8.12
N ASP A 328 5.43 36.44 7.99
CA ASP A 328 4.79 37.41 8.86
C ASP A 328 4.51 36.79 10.25
N PRO A 329 4.93 37.44 11.36
CA PRO A 329 4.67 36.95 12.71
C PRO A 329 3.21 36.64 13.02
N ARG A 330 2.25 37.26 12.31
CA ARG A 330 0.80 37.00 12.46
C ARG A 330 0.41 35.55 12.19
N TYR A 331 1.15 34.84 11.33
CA TYR A 331 0.83 33.48 10.94
C TYR A 331 1.64 32.41 11.69
N ARG A 332 2.48 32.79 12.67
CA ARG A 332 3.21 31.83 13.51
C ARG A 332 2.33 31.24 14.59
N GLY A 333 2.39 29.92 14.80
CA GLY A 333 1.54 29.23 15.77
C GLY A 333 0.06 29.16 15.37
N THR A 334 -0.24 29.28 14.06
CA THR A 334 -1.63 29.30 13.53
C THR A 334 -2.02 28.01 12.81
N ILE A 335 -1.24 26.94 12.97
CA ILE A 335 -1.58 25.59 12.53
C ILE A 335 -1.46 24.68 13.75
N VAL A 336 -2.49 23.87 13.99
CA VAL A 336 -2.44 22.82 15.01
C VAL A 336 -1.71 21.62 14.39
N LYS A 337 -0.65 21.15 15.05
CA LYS A 337 0.12 19.98 14.59
C LYS A 337 -0.82 18.79 14.42
N SER A 338 -0.89 18.22 13.21
CA SER A 338 -1.57 16.94 12.99
C SER A 338 -0.94 15.84 13.86
N PRO A 339 -1.59 14.68 14.06
CA PRO A 339 -0.95 13.56 14.75
C PRO A 339 0.41 13.16 14.14
N VAL A 340 0.55 13.18 12.81
CA VAL A 340 1.85 12.96 12.14
C VAL A 340 2.87 14.02 12.56
N ASP A 341 2.50 15.31 12.53
CA ASP A 341 3.40 16.39 12.94
C ASP A 341 3.80 16.31 14.41
N LEU A 342 2.84 15.92 15.25
CA LEU A 342 3.05 15.83 16.68
C LEU A 342 3.95 14.66 17.02
N MET A 343 3.69 13.47 16.48
CA MET A 343 4.41 12.26 16.87
C MET A 343 5.71 12.13 16.11
N ILE A 344 5.64 12.03 14.77
CA ILE A 344 6.80 11.85 13.91
C ILE A 344 7.69 13.09 13.92
N GLY A 345 7.09 14.29 13.87
CA GLY A 345 7.84 15.54 13.96
C GLY A 345 8.60 15.70 15.28
N THR A 346 8.04 15.25 16.42
CA THR A 346 8.74 15.28 17.71
C THR A 346 9.89 14.29 17.75
N LEU A 347 9.68 13.05 17.30
CA LEU A 347 10.74 12.03 17.24
C LEU A 347 11.92 12.48 16.39
N ARG A 348 11.63 13.08 15.21
CA ARG A 348 12.64 13.69 14.34
C ARG A 348 13.36 14.87 14.99
N SER A 349 12.64 15.75 15.68
CA SER A 349 13.24 16.93 16.32
C SER A 349 14.09 16.57 17.54
N GLY A 350 13.66 15.57 18.32
CA GLY A 350 14.36 15.09 19.50
C GLY A 350 15.51 14.14 19.19
N GLY A 351 15.54 13.54 17.99
CA GLY A 351 16.65 12.71 17.54
C GLY A 351 16.79 11.37 18.26
N ARG A 352 15.67 10.82 18.75
CA ARG A 352 15.64 9.55 19.48
C ARG A 352 14.40 8.74 19.16
N LEU A 353 14.60 7.48 18.79
CA LEU A 353 13.52 6.57 18.45
C LEU A 353 13.19 5.62 19.62
N PRO A 354 11.93 5.54 20.08
CA PRO A 354 11.54 4.56 21.08
C PRO A 354 11.47 3.15 20.49
N GLN A 355 11.70 2.13 21.32
CA GLN A 355 11.54 0.71 20.93
C GLN A 355 10.13 0.39 20.39
N TRP A 356 9.11 1.09 20.90
CA TRP A 356 7.72 0.92 20.47
C TRP A 356 7.36 1.69 19.20
N TRP A 357 8.29 2.34 18.50
CA TRP A 357 7.99 3.10 17.27
C TRP A 357 7.17 2.33 16.20
N PRO A 358 7.24 0.98 16.03
CA PRO A 358 6.44 0.28 15.03
C PRO A 358 4.93 0.40 15.29
N THR A 359 4.54 0.75 16.51
CA THR A 359 3.16 0.95 16.97
C THR A 359 2.63 2.35 16.68
N LEU A 360 3.43 3.21 16.06
CA LEU A 360 3.05 4.60 15.77
C LEU A 360 1.79 4.67 14.91
N SER A 361 1.49 3.69 14.04
CA SER A 361 0.24 3.65 13.28
C SER A 361 -0.99 3.71 14.19
N VAL A 362 -1.00 2.89 15.25
CA VAL A 362 -2.07 2.82 16.26
C VAL A 362 -2.16 4.13 17.04
N GLN A 363 -1.02 4.70 17.41
CA GLN A 363 -1.00 5.98 18.12
C GLN A 363 -1.57 7.10 17.24
N LEU A 364 -1.18 7.17 15.97
CA LEU A 364 -1.72 8.13 15.02
C LEU A 364 -3.24 7.98 14.84
N GLU A 365 -3.73 6.74 14.74
CA GLU A 365 -5.17 6.44 14.71
C GLU A 365 -5.89 6.94 15.98
N SER A 366 -5.37 6.64 17.17
CA SER A 366 -5.96 7.08 18.44
C SER A 366 -6.04 8.60 18.57
N LEU A 367 -5.11 9.32 17.93
CA LEU A 367 -5.05 10.77 17.85
C LEU A 367 -5.92 11.34 16.72
N GLY A 368 -6.48 10.49 15.86
CA GLY A 368 -7.46 10.82 14.83
C GLY A 368 -6.95 10.81 13.38
N GLN A 369 -5.72 10.34 13.11
CA GLN A 369 -5.12 10.31 11.78
C GLN A 369 -4.58 8.91 11.45
N HIS A 370 -5.47 7.99 11.09
CA HIS A 370 -5.08 6.66 10.61
C HIS A 370 -4.70 6.74 9.12
N LEU A 371 -3.40 6.62 8.78
CA LEU A 371 -2.92 6.76 7.40
C LEU A 371 -3.66 5.80 6.44
N PHE A 372 -4.01 6.30 5.25
CA PHE A 372 -4.84 5.62 4.25
C PHE A 372 -6.30 5.33 4.66
N GLU A 373 -6.76 5.94 5.76
CA GLU A 373 -8.13 5.79 6.28
C GLU A 373 -8.70 7.16 6.68
N ALA A 374 -8.70 8.10 5.74
CA ALA A 374 -9.32 9.40 5.95
C ALA A 374 -10.84 9.24 6.16
N PRO A 375 -11.46 10.07 7.01
CA PRO A 375 -12.85 9.87 7.44
C PRO A 375 -13.88 10.06 6.32
N ASN A 376 -13.53 10.80 5.27
CA ASN A 376 -14.33 11.01 4.06
C ASN A 376 -13.44 11.56 2.93
N VAL A 377 -14.03 11.76 1.75
CA VAL A 377 -13.33 12.20 0.53
C VAL A 377 -12.64 13.58 0.69
N ALA A 378 -13.10 14.44 1.61
CA ALA A 378 -12.48 15.74 1.88
C ALA A 378 -11.21 15.65 2.75
N GLY A 379 -10.81 14.45 3.15
CA GLY A 379 -9.61 14.22 3.95
C GLY A 379 -9.81 14.45 5.45
N TRP A 380 -8.71 14.61 6.15
CA TRP A 380 -8.68 15.03 7.54
C TRP A 380 -8.93 16.54 7.64
N PRO A 381 -9.97 17.00 8.37
CA PRO A 381 -10.37 18.41 8.37
C PRO A 381 -9.37 19.41 8.99
N GLY A 382 -8.39 18.92 9.76
CA GLY A 382 -7.35 19.78 10.35
C GLY A 382 -7.79 20.55 11.61
N GLY A 383 -6.91 21.44 12.08
CA GLY A 383 -7.21 22.45 13.10
C GLY A 383 -7.90 21.94 14.37
N ALA A 384 -9.12 22.43 14.61
CA ALA A 384 -9.87 22.17 15.84
C ALA A 384 -10.22 20.68 16.04
N ASP A 385 -10.33 19.91 14.95
CA ASP A 385 -10.62 18.48 15.05
C ASP A 385 -9.47 17.70 15.70
N TRP A 386 -8.23 18.22 15.64
CA TRP A 386 -7.10 17.62 16.35
C TRP A 386 -7.15 17.81 17.87
N ILE A 387 -7.90 18.79 18.36
CA ILE A 387 -7.88 19.25 19.77
C ILE A 387 -9.26 19.20 20.43
N THR A 388 -10.10 18.23 20.06
CA THR A 388 -11.31 17.91 20.84
C THR A 388 -10.94 17.54 22.29
N PRO A 389 -11.84 17.69 23.28
CA PRO A 389 -11.50 17.41 24.68
C PRO A 389 -10.88 16.02 24.93
N ALA A 390 -11.36 14.99 24.22
CA ALA A 390 -10.80 13.64 24.30
C ALA A 390 -9.40 13.57 23.66
N ARG A 391 -9.24 14.07 22.43
CA ARG A 391 -7.95 14.05 21.73
C ARG A 391 -6.90 14.89 22.43
N LEU A 392 -7.26 16.00 23.05
CA LEU A 392 -6.31 16.82 23.82
C LEU A 392 -5.72 16.05 25.01
N LEU A 393 -6.50 15.20 25.68
CA LEU A 393 -6.01 14.33 26.75
C LEU A 393 -5.02 13.30 26.19
N SER A 394 -5.41 12.57 25.14
CA SER A 394 -4.55 11.56 24.50
C SER A 394 -3.26 12.17 23.93
N ARG A 395 -3.32 13.38 23.36
CA ARG A 395 -2.13 14.11 22.88
C ARG A 395 -1.19 14.48 24.02
N ASN A 396 -1.73 14.92 25.16
CA ASN A 396 -0.90 15.24 26.32
C ASN A 396 -0.25 13.99 26.90
N GLU A 397 -0.97 12.87 26.95
CA GLU A 397 -0.42 11.57 27.36
C GLU A 397 0.69 11.11 26.42
N ALA A 398 0.48 11.21 25.11
CA ALA A 398 1.48 10.89 24.09
C ALA A 398 2.74 11.77 24.20
N LEU A 399 2.57 13.08 24.39
CA LEU A 399 3.70 14.00 24.60
C LEU A 399 4.45 13.73 25.91
N GLN A 400 3.76 13.35 26.98
CA GLN A 400 4.41 12.93 28.23
C GLN A 400 5.22 11.64 28.05
N GLN A 401 4.71 10.68 27.27
CA GLN A 401 5.45 9.47 26.93
C GLN A 401 6.72 9.79 26.13
N LEU A 402 6.62 10.70 25.16
CA LEU A 402 7.78 11.18 24.40
C LEU A 402 8.76 11.97 25.29
N ALA A 403 8.27 12.85 26.16
CA ALA A 403 9.10 13.62 27.09
C ALA A 403 9.95 12.73 28.00
N ALA A 404 9.38 11.63 28.48
CA ALA A 404 10.10 10.65 29.30
C ALA A 404 11.29 10.01 28.56
N LEU A 405 11.30 9.97 27.22
CA LEU A 405 12.47 9.51 26.44
C LEU A 405 13.67 10.45 26.58
N TYR A 406 13.41 11.73 26.89
CA TYR A 406 14.41 12.81 26.91
C TYR A 406 14.78 13.27 28.33
N ASP A 407 14.09 12.78 29.37
CA ASP A 407 14.33 13.13 30.79
C ASP A 407 15.49 12.34 31.46
N GLY A 408 16.04 11.33 30.80
CA GLY A 408 17.08 10.43 31.35
C GLY A 408 18.43 10.53 30.64
N PRO A 409 19.55 10.08 31.26
CA PRO A 409 20.79 9.88 30.53
C PRO A 409 20.54 8.88 29.38
N ALA A 410 21.27 9.06 28.28
CA ALA A 410 21.23 8.15 27.14
C ALA A 410 21.26 6.69 27.63
N PRO A 411 20.43 5.78 27.07
CA PRO A 411 20.52 4.38 27.41
C PRO A 411 21.95 3.98 27.08
N SER A 412 22.68 3.49 28.08
CA SER A 412 24.04 3.01 27.86
C SER A 412 23.95 1.93 26.78
N ALA A 413 24.56 2.17 25.63
CA ALA A 413 24.90 1.09 24.71
C ALA A 413 25.65 0.03 25.54
N ALA A 414 25.03 -1.13 25.70
CA ALA A 414 25.45 -2.27 26.51
C ALA A 414 25.57 -2.04 28.03
N SER A 415 24.64 -2.63 28.79
CA SER A 415 25.00 -3.25 30.07
C SER A 415 25.88 -4.47 29.78
N ASP A 416 27.19 -4.28 29.70
CA ASP A 416 28.16 -5.37 29.84
C ASP A 416 28.15 -5.84 31.30
N PRO A 417 27.78 -7.10 31.60
CA PRO A 417 27.93 -7.64 32.94
C PRO A 417 29.41 -7.95 33.21
N ALA A 418 30.03 -7.06 33.97
CA ALA A 418 31.19 -7.28 34.86
C ALA A 418 32.62 -7.37 34.25
N GLY A 419 33.37 -6.26 34.43
CA GLY A 419 34.70 -6.27 35.07
C GLY A 419 35.94 -6.55 34.20
N THR A 420 36.63 -5.49 33.76
CA THR A 420 38.03 -5.57 33.33
C THR A 420 38.99 -5.61 34.53
N PRO A 421 40.11 -6.35 34.43
CA PRO A 421 41.37 -5.63 34.38
C PRO A 421 42.34 -6.12 33.28
N ASP A 422 42.86 -5.12 32.55
CA ASP A 422 44.12 -5.06 31.80
C ASP A 422 44.43 -6.11 30.72
N GLY A 423 44.60 -5.58 29.50
CA GLY A 423 45.76 -5.92 28.68
C GLY A 423 45.49 -6.48 27.27
N LEU A 424 45.83 -5.65 26.29
CA LEU A 424 46.38 -6.00 24.97
C LEU A 424 45.42 -6.42 23.83
N ALA A 425 45.45 -5.54 22.83
CA ALA A 425 45.52 -5.81 21.39
C ALA A 425 44.27 -6.30 20.64
N ALA A 426 44.02 -5.59 19.54
CA ALA A 426 43.12 -5.93 18.46
C ALA A 426 43.53 -7.28 17.83
N ASP A 427 42.74 -8.31 18.09
CA ASP A 427 42.45 -9.41 17.17
C ASP A 427 41.27 -10.20 17.73
N GLY A 428 40.16 -10.25 17.00
CA GLY A 428 38.92 -10.84 17.49
C GLY A 428 37.86 -10.84 16.40
N MET A 429 38.05 -11.72 15.42
CA MET A 429 36.94 -12.21 14.60
C MET A 429 35.78 -12.61 15.53
N MET A 430 34.56 -12.30 15.13
CA MET A 430 33.36 -12.95 15.65
C MET A 430 33.62 -14.46 15.67
N THR A 431 33.74 -15.04 16.86
CA THR A 431 33.51 -16.47 17.03
C THR A 431 32.06 -16.72 16.60
N PRO A 432 31.80 -17.59 15.61
CA PRO A 432 30.44 -18.00 15.30
C PRO A 432 29.85 -18.59 16.57
N LEU A 433 28.62 -18.22 16.90
CA LEU A 433 27.81 -19.06 17.78
C LEU A 433 27.78 -20.45 17.12
N ALA A 434 28.37 -21.45 17.78
CA ALA A 434 28.31 -22.83 17.30
C ALA A 434 26.88 -23.35 17.54
N GLY A 435 26.14 -23.66 16.49
CA GLY A 435 24.72 -24.00 16.58
C GLY A 435 23.90 -23.63 15.33
N MET A 436 22.78 -24.32 15.13
CA MET A 436 21.82 -24.05 14.06
C MET A 436 20.86 -22.93 14.48
N PRO A 437 20.59 -21.92 13.63
CA PRO A 437 19.67 -20.83 13.96
C PRO A 437 18.22 -21.32 14.02
N LEU A 438 17.51 -20.92 15.07
CA LEU A 438 16.09 -21.13 15.28
C LEU A 438 15.41 -19.78 15.47
N SER A 439 14.60 -19.34 14.51
CA SER A 439 13.97 -18.02 14.56
C SER A 439 12.48 -18.14 14.84
N LEU A 440 11.94 -17.30 15.72
CA LEU A 440 10.52 -17.24 16.04
C LEU A 440 9.99 -15.84 15.72
N ARG A 441 8.96 -15.74 14.87
CA ARG A 441 8.21 -14.50 14.67
C ARG A 441 7.00 -14.47 15.57
N TYR A 442 6.90 -13.42 16.38
CA TYR A 442 5.82 -13.24 17.32
C TYR A 442 5.45 -11.76 17.49
N GLY A 443 4.21 -11.48 17.87
CA GLY A 443 3.75 -10.20 18.38
C GLY A 443 3.28 -10.37 19.82
N ALA A 444 3.31 -9.30 20.61
CA ALA A 444 2.97 -9.36 22.03
C ALA A 444 2.17 -8.15 22.50
N GLU A 445 1.30 -8.38 23.47
CA GLU A 445 0.68 -7.35 24.31
C GLU A 445 1.24 -7.48 25.74
N ASP A 446 1.81 -6.40 26.25
CA ASP A 446 2.66 -6.36 27.46
C ASP A 446 1.91 -5.81 28.68
N PHE A 447 0.67 -6.25 28.91
CA PHE A 447 -0.08 -5.82 30.08
C PHE A 447 0.61 -6.26 31.38
N GLU A 448 1.03 -5.30 32.20
CA GLU A 448 1.82 -5.50 33.43
C GLU A 448 3.12 -6.30 33.21
N GLY A 449 3.71 -6.20 32.02
CA GLY A 449 4.95 -6.87 31.63
C GLY A 449 4.77 -7.83 30.44
N PRO A 450 5.87 -8.24 29.78
CA PRO A 450 5.83 -9.00 28.54
C PRO A 450 5.42 -10.47 28.74
N PRO A 451 4.82 -11.12 27.73
CA PRO A 451 4.62 -12.55 27.73
C PRO A 451 5.96 -13.30 27.70
N THR A 452 6.02 -14.42 28.39
CA THR A 452 7.18 -15.32 28.45
C THR A 452 6.97 -16.49 27.52
N ILE A 453 7.99 -16.74 26.72
CA ILE A 453 7.98 -17.72 25.66
C ILE A 453 8.95 -18.85 26.03
N VAL A 454 8.55 -20.09 25.70
CA VAL A 454 9.49 -21.21 25.64
C VAL A 454 9.24 -22.04 24.41
N ILE A 455 10.32 -22.52 23.80
CA ILE A 455 10.28 -23.41 22.64
C ILE A 455 10.79 -24.79 23.04
N ARG A 456 10.14 -25.85 22.55
CA ARG A 456 10.57 -27.24 22.72
C ARG A 456 10.64 -27.94 21.37
N GLY A 457 11.72 -28.69 21.13
CA GLY A 457 11.86 -29.58 19.98
C GLY A 457 11.54 -31.02 20.35
N TYR A 458 10.79 -31.71 19.51
CA TYR A 458 10.36 -33.10 19.72
C TYR A 458 10.80 -34.03 18.60
N LYS A 459 11.02 -35.29 18.94
CA LYS A 459 11.25 -36.39 18.00
C LYS A 459 10.18 -37.47 18.19
N THR A 460 9.59 -37.95 17.11
CA THR A 460 8.59 -39.02 17.11
C THR A 460 9.32 -40.37 17.00
N ARG A 461 9.10 -41.25 17.97
CA ARG A 461 9.66 -42.61 17.96
C ARG A 461 8.95 -43.51 16.96
N GLU A 462 9.57 -44.64 16.62
CA GLU A 462 8.97 -45.70 15.80
C GLU A 462 7.64 -46.25 16.37
N ASP A 463 7.41 -46.14 17.68
CA ASP A 463 6.15 -46.51 18.35
C ASP A 463 5.08 -45.40 18.34
N GLY A 464 5.34 -44.29 17.64
CA GLY A 464 4.45 -43.14 17.50
C GLY A 464 4.42 -42.19 18.70
N ARG A 465 5.30 -42.36 19.71
CA ARG A 465 5.37 -41.45 20.86
C ARG A 465 6.35 -40.30 20.62
N ASP A 466 5.92 -39.09 20.94
CA ASP A 466 6.77 -37.91 20.91
C ASP A 466 7.63 -37.80 22.18
N ILE A 467 8.93 -37.58 22.01
CA ILE A 467 9.88 -37.29 23.10
C ILE A 467 10.50 -35.91 22.93
N PRO A 468 10.55 -35.06 23.98
CA PRO A 468 11.25 -33.79 23.91
C PRO A 468 12.75 -34.04 23.86
N ILE A 469 13.44 -33.46 22.87
CA ILE A 469 14.89 -33.59 22.69
C ILE A 469 15.63 -32.28 23.02
N TRP A 470 14.93 -31.15 22.98
CA TRP A 470 15.50 -29.84 23.26
C TRP A 470 14.45 -28.89 23.87
N ARG A 471 14.90 -27.93 24.68
CA ARG A 471 14.09 -26.88 25.27
C ARG A 471 14.92 -25.60 25.38
N SER A 472 14.37 -24.48 24.91
CA SER A 472 14.99 -23.15 25.07
C SER A 472 15.02 -22.71 26.54
N GLU A 473 15.83 -21.70 26.84
CA GLU A 473 15.59 -20.88 28.03
C GLU A 473 14.23 -20.18 27.92
N VAL A 474 13.68 -19.76 29.06
CA VAL A 474 12.48 -18.92 29.04
C VAL A 474 12.94 -17.50 28.79
N PHE A 475 12.40 -16.88 27.75
CA PHE A 475 12.71 -15.50 27.39
C PHE A 475 11.43 -14.67 27.33
N GLU A 476 11.57 -13.37 27.50
CA GLU A 476 10.47 -12.42 27.41
C GLU A 476 10.29 -11.99 25.96
N ALA A 477 9.04 -11.83 25.54
CA ALA A 477 8.72 -11.24 24.26
C ALA A 477 9.21 -9.79 24.23
N SER A 478 9.98 -9.45 23.20
CA SER A 478 10.45 -8.10 22.93
C SER A 478 9.37 -7.31 22.19
N GLY A 479 9.45 -5.98 22.28
CA GLY A 479 8.65 -5.08 21.45
C GLY A 479 7.14 -5.14 21.65
N GLY A 480 6.63 -5.79 22.71
CA GLY A 480 5.20 -5.89 22.93
C GLY A 480 4.55 -4.55 23.30
N ILE A 481 3.25 -4.48 23.03
CA ILE A 481 2.46 -3.26 23.17
C ILE A 481 1.89 -3.21 24.59
N ASP A 482 2.26 -2.20 25.39
CA ASP A 482 1.69 -2.01 26.73
C ASP A 482 0.22 -1.60 26.63
N THR A 483 -0.68 -2.60 26.57
CA THR A 483 -2.13 -2.39 26.40
C THR A 483 -2.80 -1.77 27.62
N GLY A 484 -2.12 -1.77 28.78
CA GLY A 484 -2.59 -1.05 29.97
C GLY A 484 -2.48 0.47 29.79
N ARG A 485 -1.53 0.92 28.96
CA ARG A 485 -1.30 2.33 28.65
C ARG A 485 -1.86 2.76 27.29
N LEU A 486 -1.76 1.89 26.28
CA LEU A 486 -2.07 2.18 24.88
C LEU A 486 -3.47 1.72 24.46
N GLY A 487 -4.19 0.98 25.32
CA GLY A 487 -5.45 0.34 24.98
C GLY A 487 -5.25 -1.00 24.26
N ARG A 488 -6.36 -1.70 23.98
CA ARG A 488 -6.31 -2.96 23.22
C ARG A 488 -6.07 -2.67 21.75
N ILE A 489 -5.44 -3.63 21.08
CA ILE A 489 -5.25 -3.61 19.64
C ILE A 489 -6.49 -4.22 19.00
N ASP A 490 -7.10 -3.50 18.06
CA ASP A 490 -8.33 -3.95 17.39
C ASP A 490 -8.04 -4.87 16.18
N SER A 491 -6.81 -4.84 15.65
CA SER A 491 -6.38 -5.64 14.49
C SER A 491 -4.99 -6.26 14.68
N LEU A 492 -4.83 -7.54 14.32
CA LEU A 492 -3.52 -8.21 14.31
C LEU A 492 -2.51 -7.58 13.34
N ALA A 493 -2.99 -6.79 12.37
CA ALA A 493 -2.15 -6.02 11.46
C ALA A 493 -1.32 -4.96 12.18
N ASP A 494 -1.81 -4.48 13.32
CA ASP A 494 -1.21 -3.41 14.12
C ASP A 494 -0.25 -3.92 15.20
N LEU A 495 -0.09 -5.24 15.31
CA LEU A 495 0.90 -5.84 16.20
C LEU A 495 2.32 -5.44 15.79
N ASN A 496 3.14 -5.17 16.80
CA ASN A 496 4.58 -5.06 16.61
C ASN A 496 5.19 -6.46 16.53
N TRP A 497 5.22 -7.00 15.32
CA TRP A 497 5.87 -8.28 15.06
C TRP A 497 7.40 -8.17 15.24
N GLN A 498 7.96 -9.10 16.00
CA GLN A 498 9.38 -9.25 16.27
C GLN A 498 9.85 -10.61 15.77
N VAL A 499 11.13 -10.70 15.42
CA VAL A 499 11.81 -11.96 15.12
C VAL A 499 12.99 -12.10 16.08
N ASP A 500 12.93 -13.11 16.95
CA ASP A 500 14.07 -13.48 17.78
C ASP A 500 14.75 -14.74 17.23
N THR A 501 16.07 -14.71 17.14
CA THR A 501 16.89 -15.87 16.76
C THR A 501 17.56 -16.48 17.98
N LEU A 502 17.23 -17.74 18.24
CA LEU A 502 17.86 -18.60 19.24
C LEU A 502 18.88 -19.53 18.58
N VAL A 503 19.78 -20.09 19.39
CA VAL A 503 20.78 -21.06 18.94
C VAL A 503 20.35 -22.45 19.36
N TYR A 504 20.13 -23.33 18.39
CA TYR A 504 19.91 -24.76 18.60
C TYR A 504 21.26 -25.50 18.59
N PRO A 505 21.55 -26.37 19.59
CA PRO A 505 22.83 -27.07 19.66
C PRO A 505 23.07 -28.01 18.46
N GLU A 506 24.21 -27.87 17.79
CA GLU A 506 24.61 -28.72 16.65
C GLU A 506 24.84 -30.21 17.02
N ASP A 507 25.04 -30.52 18.29
CA ASP A 507 25.27 -31.88 18.79
C ASP A 507 23.98 -32.69 19.00
N LEU A 508 22.81 -32.05 18.84
CA LEU A 508 21.50 -32.69 18.93
C LEU A 508 20.95 -33.01 17.54
N ASP A 509 20.27 -34.14 17.43
CA ASP A 509 19.51 -34.49 16.22
C ASP A 509 18.45 -33.41 15.93
N PRO A 510 18.19 -33.05 14.65
CA PRO A 510 17.08 -32.20 14.29
C PRO A 510 15.73 -32.71 14.84
N PRO A 511 14.87 -31.84 15.40
CA PRO A 511 13.53 -32.22 15.83
C PRO A 511 12.60 -32.46 14.62
N ASP A 512 11.62 -33.35 14.79
CA ASP A 512 10.57 -33.59 13.80
C ASP A 512 9.51 -32.47 13.84
N TRP A 513 9.28 -31.86 15.01
CA TRP A 513 8.31 -30.79 15.21
C TRP A 513 8.61 -29.96 16.47
N PHE A 514 8.02 -28.76 16.57
CA PHE A 514 8.22 -27.82 17.67
C PHE A 514 6.95 -27.54 18.48
N SER A 515 7.10 -27.17 19.75
CA SER A 515 6.03 -26.50 20.50
C SER A 515 6.47 -25.15 21.03
N VAL A 516 5.58 -24.17 20.94
CA VAL A 516 5.75 -22.82 21.50
C VAL A 516 4.77 -22.65 22.64
N GLY A 517 5.26 -22.31 23.83
CA GLY A 517 4.47 -22.18 25.05
C GLY A 517 4.43 -20.75 25.57
N PHE A 518 3.24 -20.33 26.02
CA PHE A 518 2.96 -19.07 26.70
C PHE A 518 2.40 -19.34 28.09
N TYR A 519 3.08 -18.88 29.16
CA TYR A 519 2.77 -19.36 30.52
C TYR A 519 2.51 -18.29 31.59
N ASN A 520 2.99 -17.07 31.45
CA ASN A 520 2.75 -15.99 32.41
C ASN A 520 1.55 -15.13 31.99
N ASP A 521 0.47 -15.76 31.54
CA ASP A 521 -0.77 -15.05 31.18
C ASP A 521 -1.32 -14.20 32.33
N HIS A 522 -1.85 -13.02 32.00
CA HIS A 522 -2.43 -12.10 32.96
C HIS A 522 -3.57 -11.31 32.33
N CYS A 523 -4.80 -11.79 32.54
CA CYS A 523 -5.97 -11.01 32.17
C CYS A 523 -6.31 -9.95 33.20
N CYS A 524 -6.29 -8.73 32.68
CA CYS A 524 -7.24 -7.66 32.92
C CYS A 524 -6.97 -6.72 34.11
N GLY A 525 -6.74 -5.45 33.78
CA GLY A 525 -6.54 -4.36 34.74
C GLY A 525 -7.83 -3.81 35.37
N PRO A 526 -7.71 -2.70 36.13
CA PRO A 526 -8.87 -1.98 36.70
C PRO A 526 -9.84 -1.53 35.59
N GLY A 527 -10.93 -2.28 35.41
CA GLY A 527 -11.84 -2.12 34.26
C GLY A 527 -12.35 -3.45 33.67
N GLY A 528 -11.82 -4.58 34.13
CA GLY A 528 -12.21 -5.91 33.62
C GLY A 528 -11.58 -6.18 32.26
N SER A 529 -12.24 -6.96 31.40
CA SER A 529 -11.74 -7.30 30.05
C SER A 529 -11.40 -6.10 29.18
N SER A 530 -11.84 -4.88 29.53
CA SER A 530 -11.53 -3.65 28.81
C SER A 530 -10.27 -2.91 29.31
N GLY A 531 -9.60 -3.39 30.36
CA GLY A 531 -8.49 -2.68 31.04
C GLY A 531 -7.07 -3.03 30.59
N GLY A 532 -6.89 -3.70 29.45
CA GLY A 532 -5.63 -4.27 28.98
C GLY A 532 -5.57 -5.80 29.15
N ASP A 533 -4.65 -6.45 28.44
CA ASP A 533 -4.49 -7.91 28.45
C ASP A 533 -3.08 -8.32 28.03
N ARG A 534 -2.59 -9.46 28.54
CA ARG A 534 -1.29 -10.02 28.15
C ARG A 534 -1.53 -11.16 27.18
N ASN A 535 -1.33 -10.87 25.91
CA ASN A 535 -1.54 -11.82 24.83
C ASN A 535 -0.25 -12.06 24.05
N LEU A 536 -0.13 -13.26 23.49
CA LEU A 536 0.98 -13.64 22.62
C LEU A 536 0.43 -14.09 21.28
N PHE A 537 1.03 -13.60 20.20
CA PHE A 537 0.65 -13.94 18.84
C PHE A 537 1.86 -14.56 18.17
N ILE A 538 1.74 -15.79 17.69
CA ILE A 538 2.80 -16.48 16.94
C ILE A 538 2.38 -16.52 15.48
N ASP A 539 3.30 -16.15 14.59
CA ASP A 539 3.05 -16.23 13.16
C ASP A 539 3.77 -17.44 12.56
N TRP A 540 5.08 -17.56 12.79
CA TRP A 540 5.86 -18.72 12.34
C TRP A 540 7.10 -18.99 13.18
N LEU A 541 7.63 -20.21 13.05
CA LEU A 541 8.94 -20.63 13.56
C LEU A 541 9.75 -21.19 12.40
N ARG A 542 11.00 -20.75 12.26
CA ARG A 542 11.94 -21.20 11.24
C ARG A 542 13.10 -21.96 11.89
N PHE A 543 13.40 -23.14 11.36
CA PHE A 543 14.55 -23.93 11.75
C PHE A 543 15.21 -24.51 10.50
N ASP A 544 16.47 -24.14 10.25
CA ASP A 544 17.19 -24.50 9.02
C ASP A 544 16.40 -24.07 7.76
N ASP A 545 16.23 -24.96 6.78
CA ASP A 545 15.42 -24.75 5.57
C ASP A 545 13.93 -25.12 5.76
N GLN A 546 13.46 -25.20 7.01
CA GLN A 546 12.07 -25.56 7.33
C GLN A 546 11.34 -24.42 8.03
N LEU A 547 10.13 -24.13 7.54
CA LEU A 547 9.23 -23.13 8.09
C LEU A 547 7.99 -23.81 8.67
N TYR A 548 7.62 -23.44 9.89
CA TYR A 548 6.45 -23.94 10.58
C TYR A 548 5.46 -22.80 10.81
N LEU A 549 4.28 -22.86 10.17
CA LEU A 549 3.27 -21.81 10.28
C LEU A 549 2.40 -22.02 11.51
N ALA A 550 2.10 -20.94 12.23
CA ALA A 550 1.18 -21.00 13.34
C ALA A 550 -0.23 -21.40 12.90
N SER A 551 -0.69 -20.92 11.74
CA SER A 551 -1.99 -21.23 11.14
C SER A 551 -2.22 -22.73 10.88
N ASP A 552 -1.15 -23.47 10.58
CA ASP A 552 -1.17 -24.92 10.37
C ASP A 552 -1.01 -25.70 11.70
N GLY A 553 -0.77 -24.98 12.78
CA GLY A 553 -0.50 -25.53 14.10
C GLY A 553 -1.77 -25.99 14.84
N LEU A 554 -1.55 -26.80 15.88
CA LEU A 554 -2.59 -27.19 16.82
C LEU A 554 -2.41 -26.45 18.14
N GLN A 555 -3.28 -25.46 18.40
CA GLN A 555 -3.28 -24.72 19.66
C GLN A 555 -4.05 -25.47 20.75
N LYS A 556 -3.44 -25.54 21.94
CA LYS A 556 -3.99 -26.11 23.17
C LYS A 556 -4.05 -25.03 24.25
N PRO A 557 -5.23 -24.46 24.52
CA PRO A 557 -5.39 -23.45 25.57
C PRO A 557 -5.19 -24.08 26.96
N GLY A 558 -4.54 -23.32 27.83
CA GLY A 558 -4.28 -23.65 29.23
C GLY A 558 -5.40 -23.21 30.18
N CYS A 559 -6.28 -22.30 29.73
CA CYS A 559 -7.37 -21.76 30.52
C CYS A 559 -8.65 -22.60 30.45
N ARG A 560 -9.33 -22.76 31.60
CA ARG A 560 -10.57 -23.54 31.69
C ARG A 560 -11.74 -22.79 31.06
N GLY A 561 -12.38 -23.39 30.06
CA GLY A 561 -13.58 -22.85 29.41
C GLY A 561 -13.30 -22.04 28.14
N SER A 562 -12.05 -21.94 27.71
CA SER A 562 -11.69 -21.51 26.35
C SER A 562 -12.12 -22.61 25.38
N ASN A 563 -12.89 -22.24 24.36
CA ASN A 563 -13.14 -23.09 23.20
C ASN A 563 -12.00 -22.85 22.20
N ASN A 564 -11.55 -23.88 21.49
CA ASN A 564 -10.55 -23.81 20.41
C ASN A 564 -11.06 -23.05 19.16
N ASP A 565 -11.88 -22.02 19.32
CA ASP A 565 -12.48 -21.27 18.22
C ASP A 565 -11.54 -20.17 17.68
N ASP A 566 -10.47 -19.83 18.42
CA ASP A 566 -9.46 -18.87 17.98
C ASP A 566 -8.52 -19.48 16.92
N PRO A 567 -8.10 -18.71 15.89
CA PRO A 567 -7.09 -19.16 14.94
C PRO A 567 -5.80 -19.59 15.66
N PRO A 568 -5.23 -20.76 15.31
CA PRO A 568 -3.95 -21.19 15.85
C PRO A 568 -2.85 -20.14 15.69
N GLY A 569 -2.13 -19.86 16.78
CA GLY A 569 -1.15 -18.77 16.87
C GLY A 569 -1.58 -17.63 17.78
N ASN A 570 -2.89 -17.44 17.97
CA ASN A 570 -3.43 -16.33 18.76
C ASN A 570 -3.68 -16.78 20.20
N PHE A 571 -2.74 -16.50 21.09
CA PHE A 571 -2.89 -16.76 22.52
C PHE A 571 -3.48 -15.58 23.25
N TYR A 572 -4.81 -15.58 23.38
CA TYR A 572 -5.52 -14.71 24.32
C TYR A 572 -5.48 -15.20 25.77
N CYS A 573 -4.81 -16.34 26.00
CA CYS A 573 -4.58 -16.91 27.31
C CYS A 573 -3.40 -17.87 27.27
N SER A 574 -2.91 -18.28 28.45
CA SER A 574 -1.81 -19.26 28.54
C SER A 574 -2.12 -20.52 27.72
N GLY A 575 -1.11 -21.13 27.11
CA GLY A 575 -1.32 -22.29 26.25
C GLY A 575 -0.05 -22.81 25.57
N GLU A 576 -0.25 -23.78 24.68
CA GLU A 576 0.81 -24.35 23.85
C GLU A 576 0.35 -24.50 22.39
N LEU A 577 1.20 -24.11 21.44
CA LEU A 577 1.00 -24.26 20.00
C LEU A 577 1.92 -25.37 19.50
N GLN A 578 1.35 -26.40 18.89
CA GLN A 578 2.10 -27.53 18.33
C GLN A 578 2.27 -27.34 16.82
N LEU A 579 3.51 -27.20 16.40
CA LEU A 579 3.92 -26.91 15.02
C LEU A 579 4.48 -28.16 14.37
N ARG A 580 3.61 -28.96 13.74
CA ARG A 580 3.95 -30.28 13.17
C ARG A 580 4.07 -30.31 11.66
N VAL A 581 3.53 -29.30 10.97
CA VAL A 581 3.59 -29.18 9.52
C VAL A 581 4.77 -28.27 9.20
N ALA A 582 5.80 -28.84 8.57
CA ALA A 582 6.95 -28.10 8.07
C ALA A 582 6.80 -27.86 6.57
N GLN A 583 7.01 -26.63 6.15
CA GLN A 583 7.10 -26.23 4.75
C GLN A 583 8.58 -26.07 4.42
N THR A 584 9.04 -26.68 3.33
CA THR A 584 10.43 -26.52 2.90
C THR A 584 10.60 -25.16 2.23
N LEU A 585 11.59 -24.40 2.68
CA LEU A 585 12.02 -23.16 2.05
C LEU A 585 12.72 -23.53 0.75
N GLU A 586 11.97 -23.64 -0.35
CA GLU A 586 12.61 -23.73 -1.66
C GLU A 586 13.35 -22.40 -1.90
N PRO A 587 14.64 -22.42 -2.29
CA PRO A 587 15.29 -21.21 -2.75
C PRO A 587 14.59 -20.79 -4.04
N GLU A 588 13.73 -19.77 -3.96
CA GLU A 588 13.35 -18.97 -5.11
C GLU A 588 14.65 -18.43 -5.73
N PRO A 589 14.95 -18.73 -7.00
CA PRO A 589 16.02 -18.05 -7.69
C PRO A 589 15.62 -16.58 -7.82
N MET A 590 16.22 -15.74 -6.97
CA MET A 590 16.26 -14.29 -7.13
C MET A 590 16.52 -13.95 -8.61
N GLY A 591 15.51 -13.41 -9.28
CA GLY A 591 15.64 -12.95 -10.66
C GLY A 591 15.87 -14.06 -11.68
N GLY A 592 14.96 -15.03 -11.76
CA GLY A 592 14.79 -15.81 -12.97
C GLY A 592 13.99 -15.02 -14.01
N SER A 593 14.67 -14.35 -14.95
CA SER A 593 14.12 -14.21 -16.30
C SER A 593 13.53 -15.56 -16.71
N GLY A 594 12.39 -15.60 -17.41
CA GLY A 594 11.62 -16.80 -17.78
C GLY A 594 12.36 -17.87 -18.62
N GLU A 595 13.51 -18.33 -18.16
CA GLU A 595 14.41 -19.32 -18.77
C GLU A 595 14.65 -20.53 -17.84
N ASP A 596 14.43 -20.46 -16.53
CA ASP A 596 14.78 -21.58 -15.61
C ASP A 596 13.64 -22.59 -15.30
N LEU A 597 12.42 -22.38 -15.82
CA LEU A 597 11.41 -23.46 -15.92
C LEU A 597 11.65 -24.39 -17.13
N ALA A 598 12.71 -24.17 -17.92
CA ALA A 598 12.95 -24.87 -19.18
C ALA A 598 13.77 -26.17 -19.08
N THR A 599 14.21 -26.62 -17.89
CA THR A 599 15.08 -27.81 -17.80
C THR A 599 14.73 -28.84 -16.73
N SER A 600 13.44 -29.12 -16.54
CA SER A 600 13.04 -30.48 -16.14
C SER A 600 12.38 -31.14 -17.35
N ALA A 601 12.80 -32.35 -17.72
CA ALA A 601 12.11 -33.11 -18.75
C ALA A 601 10.65 -33.23 -18.31
N LEU A 602 9.74 -32.52 -19.01
CA LEU A 602 8.31 -32.54 -18.74
C LEU A 602 7.91 -33.99 -18.47
N ASN A 603 7.35 -34.26 -17.27
CA ASN A 603 6.78 -35.55 -16.97
C ASN A 603 5.94 -35.98 -18.19
N PRO A 604 6.16 -37.17 -18.81
CA PRO A 604 5.45 -37.57 -20.02
C PRO A 604 3.92 -37.46 -19.90
N ASP A 605 3.38 -37.57 -18.68
CA ASP A 605 1.95 -37.41 -18.38
C ASP A 605 1.45 -35.95 -18.43
N ARG A 606 2.35 -34.96 -18.42
CA ARG A 606 2.06 -33.52 -18.46
C ARG A 606 2.36 -32.87 -19.81
N GLN A 607 3.04 -33.57 -20.71
CA GLN A 607 3.32 -33.05 -22.05
C GLN A 607 2.02 -32.85 -22.86
N ASP A 608 1.90 -31.68 -23.48
CA ASP A 608 0.72 -31.20 -24.22
C ASP A 608 -0.60 -31.34 -23.43
N ARG A 609 -0.54 -31.24 -22.09
CA ARG A 609 -1.71 -31.26 -21.22
C ARG A 609 -1.91 -29.88 -20.61
N LEU A 610 -3.14 -29.38 -20.68
CA LEU A 610 -3.53 -28.14 -20.00
C LEU A 610 -3.67 -28.40 -18.50
N VAL A 611 -2.97 -27.63 -17.68
CA VAL A 611 -3.09 -27.64 -16.23
C VAL A 611 -3.67 -26.30 -15.79
N ILE A 612 -4.64 -26.33 -14.88
CA ILE A 612 -5.32 -25.14 -14.37
C ILE A 612 -5.39 -25.24 -12.85
N GLY A 613 -4.97 -24.19 -12.17
CA GLY A 613 -5.07 -24.09 -10.71
C GLY A 613 -6.51 -23.98 -10.22
N ARG A 614 -7.26 -23.05 -10.82
CA ARG A 614 -8.66 -22.77 -10.45
C ARG A 614 -9.49 -22.31 -11.64
N VAL A 615 -10.79 -22.63 -11.59
CA VAL A 615 -11.80 -22.21 -12.56
C VAL A 615 -12.91 -21.47 -11.82
N ALA A 616 -13.23 -20.25 -12.24
CA ALA A 616 -14.27 -19.44 -11.64
C ALA A 616 -15.26 -18.92 -12.70
N PHE A 617 -16.55 -18.94 -12.35
CA PHE A 617 -17.55 -18.21 -13.14
C PHE A 617 -17.38 -16.71 -12.88
N ASP A 618 -17.11 -15.98 -13.96
CA ASP A 618 -16.89 -14.54 -13.92
C ASP A 618 -18.19 -13.79 -14.22
N TRP A 619 -18.67 -13.93 -15.46
CA TRP A 619 -19.88 -13.23 -15.90
C TRP A 619 -20.63 -13.99 -16.99
N GLY A 620 -21.95 -13.77 -17.07
CA GLY A 620 -22.76 -14.26 -18.17
C GLY A 620 -24.18 -13.74 -18.11
N ARG A 621 -24.88 -13.86 -19.25
CA ARG A 621 -26.32 -13.60 -19.38
C ARG A 621 -27.02 -14.78 -20.04
N ALA A 622 -28.34 -14.85 -19.88
CA ALA A 622 -29.15 -15.88 -20.49
C ALA A 622 -29.02 -15.81 -22.01
N LEU A 623 -28.90 -16.97 -22.65
CA LEU A 623 -28.74 -17.05 -24.10
C LEU A 623 -29.96 -16.47 -24.81
N ASP A 624 -29.75 -15.40 -25.59
CA ASP A 624 -30.78 -14.71 -26.36
C ASP A 624 -30.43 -14.73 -27.86
N ARG A 625 -31.10 -15.63 -28.58
CA ARG A 625 -30.89 -15.79 -30.03
C ARG A 625 -31.50 -14.69 -30.89
N THR A 626 -32.13 -13.67 -30.31
CA THR A 626 -32.47 -12.45 -31.04
C THR A 626 -31.24 -11.55 -31.22
N ARG A 627 -30.28 -11.64 -30.29
CA ARG A 627 -29.01 -10.90 -30.35
C ARG A 627 -28.06 -11.53 -31.37
N SER A 628 -27.26 -10.66 -31.99
CA SER A 628 -26.12 -11.08 -32.80
C SER A 628 -25.02 -11.65 -31.91
N TRP A 629 -24.83 -11.11 -30.72
CA TRP A 629 -23.75 -11.45 -29.80
C TRP A 629 -24.29 -12.02 -28.49
N ASN A 630 -23.82 -13.21 -28.12
CA ASN A 630 -24.04 -13.81 -26.80
C ASN A 630 -22.70 -14.27 -26.27
N SER A 631 -22.36 -13.90 -25.04
CA SER A 631 -21.09 -14.29 -24.42
C SER A 631 -21.26 -14.75 -22.96
N LEU A 632 -20.31 -15.58 -22.55
CA LEU A 632 -20.12 -16.10 -21.20
C LEU A 632 -18.62 -16.04 -20.89
N SER A 633 -18.25 -15.46 -19.75
CA SER A 633 -16.87 -15.33 -19.29
C SER A 633 -16.55 -16.34 -18.19
N ILE A 634 -15.40 -16.99 -18.32
CA ILE A 634 -14.82 -17.93 -17.35
C ILE A 634 -13.41 -17.45 -17.02
N SER A 635 -13.11 -17.24 -15.76
CA SER A 635 -11.76 -16.86 -15.30
C SER A 635 -10.99 -18.10 -14.86
N LEU A 636 -9.76 -18.21 -15.33
CA LEU A 636 -8.82 -19.29 -15.01
C LEU A 636 -7.62 -18.71 -14.25
N MET A 637 -7.10 -19.50 -13.31
CA MET A 637 -5.93 -19.18 -12.50
C MET A 637 -4.85 -20.25 -12.72
N ASP A 638 -3.58 -19.84 -12.72
CA ASP A 638 -2.42 -20.71 -12.90
C ASP A 638 -2.59 -21.65 -14.10
N VAL A 639 -2.73 -21.06 -15.28
CA VAL A 639 -2.90 -21.78 -16.54
C VAL A 639 -1.52 -22.14 -17.09
N ARG A 640 -1.21 -23.43 -17.06
CA ARG A 640 0.08 -23.97 -17.51
C ARG A 640 -0.10 -24.93 -18.67
N MET A 641 0.74 -24.78 -19.68
CA MET A 641 0.83 -25.72 -20.79
C MET A 641 2.20 -25.69 -21.44
N ASN A 642 2.91 -26.82 -21.41
CA ASN A 642 4.29 -26.92 -21.87
C ASN A 642 5.17 -25.85 -21.18
N HIS A 643 5.69 -24.88 -21.94
CA HIS A 643 6.49 -23.77 -21.40
C HIS A 643 5.67 -22.50 -21.10
N LEU A 644 4.37 -22.50 -21.40
CA LEU A 644 3.49 -21.36 -21.19
C LEU A 644 2.92 -21.40 -19.77
N HIS A 645 2.94 -20.25 -19.10
CA HIS A 645 2.39 -20.02 -17.77
C HIS A 645 1.71 -18.65 -17.70
N TYR A 646 0.41 -18.66 -17.41
CA TYR A 646 -0.39 -17.46 -17.16
C TYR A 646 -0.90 -17.51 -15.73
N ASP A 647 -0.65 -16.45 -14.96
CA ASP A 647 -1.19 -16.32 -13.59
C ASP A 647 -2.71 -16.24 -13.64
N ALA A 648 -3.22 -15.51 -14.62
CA ALA A 648 -4.63 -15.29 -14.83
C ALA A 648 -4.98 -15.29 -16.33
N LEU A 649 -6.07 -15.97 -16.69
CA LEU A 649 -6.58 -15.99 -18.06
C LEU A 649 -8.11 -16.03 -18.07
N ARG A 650 -8.72 -14.99 -18.62
CA ARG A 650 -10.18 -14.86 -18.78
C ARG A 650 -10.61 -15.26 -20.18
N LEU A 651 -11.47 -16.26 -20.28
CA LEU A 651 -12.02 -16.79 -21.52
C LEU A 651 -13.43 -16.29 -21.76
N GLU A 652 -13.67 -15.66 -22.91
CA GLU A 652 -15.03 -15.39 -23.37
C GLU A 652 -15.47 -16.44 -24.40
N LEU A 653 -16.42 -17.29 -24.01
CA LEU A 653 -17.13 -18.15 -24.96
C LEU A 653 -18.25 -17.35 -25.62
N VAL A 654 -18.22 -17.27 -26.95
CA VAL A 654 -19.16 -16.44 -27.72
C VAL A 654 -19.95 -17.26 -28.73
N GLU A 655 -21.27 -17.03 -28.79
CA GLU A 655 -22.11 -17.36 -29.95
C GLU A 655 -22.43 -16.09 -30.73
N HIS A 656 -21.77 -15.92 -31.88
CA HIS A 656 -21.88 -14.73 -32.73
C HIS A 656 -22.62 -15.05 -34.03
N ARG A 657 -23.61 -14.22 -34.41
CA ARG A 657 -24.31 -14.30 -35.69
C ARG A 657 -23.65 -13.39 -36.73
N ARG A 658 -22.82 -13.96 -37.59
CA ARG A 658 -22.12 -13.26 -38.68
C ARG A 658 -22.60 -13.78 -40.04
N ASN A 659 -22.95 -12.87 -40.96
CA ASN A 659 -23.43 -13.20 -42.31
C ASN A 659 -24.57 -14.25 -42.35
N GLY A 660 -25.48 -14.21 -41.37
CA GLY A 660 -26.60 -15.14 -41.27
C GLY A 660 -26.27 -16.53 -40.70
N ARG A 661 -25.01 -16.82 -40.37
CA ARG A 661 -24.57 -18.05 -39.70
C ARG A 661 -24.23 -17.77 -38.23
N ARG A 662 -24.49 -18.73 -37.34
CA ARG A 662 -24.06 -18.66 -35.94
C ARG A 662 -22.75 -19.43 -35.78
N GLU A 663 -21.72 -18.72 -35.36
CA GLU A 663 -20.38 -19.21 -35.11
C GLU A 663 -20.17 -19.33 -33.60
N LEU A 664 -19.43 -20.36 -33.18
CA LEU A 664 -18.98 -20.52 -31.80
C LEU A 664 -17.48 -20.27 -31.78
N LEU A 665 -17.05 -19.33 -30.96
CA LEU A 665 -15.66 -18.89 -30.89
C LEU A 665 -15.24 -18.66 -29.43
N LEU A 666 -13.95 -18.82 -29.17
CA LEU A 666 -13.29 -18.25 -28.00
C LEU A 666 -12.74 -16.88 -28.38
N ASP A 667 -13.18 -15.85 -27.65
CA ASP A 667 -12.66 -14.50 -27.75
C ASP A 667 -11.63 -14.28 -26.64
N ILE A 668 -10.41 -13.91 -27.03
CA ILE A 668 -9.32 -13.57 -26.10
C ILE A 668 -8.88 -12.16 -26.43
N ARG A 669 -9.00 -11.27 -25.45
CA ARG A 669 -8.67 -9.85 -25.55
C ARG A 669 -7.40 -9.54 -24.79
N GLU A 670 -6.73 -8.45 -25.15
CA GLU A 670 -5.51 -7.99 -24.50
C GLU A 670 -5.67 -7.79 -23.00
N SER A 671 -6.85 -7.35 -22.55
CA SER A 671 -7.14 -7.19 -21.12
C SER A 671 -7.34 -8.50 -20.35
N ASN A 672 -7.36 -9.66 -21.00
CA ASN A 672 -7.83 -10.90 -20.40
C ASN A 672 -6.73 -11.84 -19.89
N CYS A 673 -5.45 -11.47 -20.00
CA CYS A 673 -4.37 -12.34 -19.51
C CYS A 673 -3.33 -11.56 -18.70
N ARG A 674 -2.77 -12.24 -17.70
CA ARG A 674 -1.55 -11.86 -16.97
C ARG A 674 -0.50 -12.95 -17.15
N PRO A 675 0.78 -12.63 -17.47
CA PRO A 675 1.34 -11.28 -17.66
C PRO A 675 0.79 -10.54 -18.89
N ASP A 676 0.89 -11.15 -20.08
CA ASP A 676 0.32 -10.63 -21.34
C ASP A 676 -0.16 -11.80 -22.19
N CYS A 677 -1.32 -11.67 -22.84
CA CYS A 677 -1.79 -12.68 -23.78
C CYS A 677 -0.75 -12.89 -24.89
N PHE A 678 -0.42 -14.16 -25.17
CA PHE A 678 0.61 -14.55 -26.14
C PHE A 678 1.99 -13.95 -25.86
N TYR A 679 2.29 -13.55 -24.62
CA TYR A 679 3.52 -12.82 -24.25
C TYR A 679 3.81 -11.62 -25.15
N GLY A 680 2.74 -10.92 -25.57
CA GLY A 680 2.82 -9.78 -26.48
C GLY A 680 3.00 -10.14 -27.96
N GLN A 681 3.16 -11.41 -28.31
CA GLN A 681 3.37 -11.90 -29.69
C GLN A 681 2.03 -12.12 -30.43
N TRP A 682 1.30 -11.03 -30.64
CA TRP A 682 0.02 -11.08 -31.34
C TRP A 682 0.18 -11.42 -32.83
N PRO A 683 -0.71 -12.27 -33.39
CA PRO A 683 -0.79 -12.46 -34.84
C PRO A 683 -0.95 -11.13 -35.59
N SER A 684 -0.33 -11.01 -36.76
CA SER A 684 -0.48 -9.82 -37.63
C SER A 684 -1.92 -9.57 -38.11
N THR A 685 -2.76 -10.60 -38.08
CA THR A 685 -4.19 -10.59 -38.44
C THR A 685 -5.12 -10.42 -37.22
N THR A 686 -4.56 -10.08 -36.06
CA THR A 686 -5.32 -9.76 -34.85
C THR A 686 -6.27 -8.59 -35.10
N PHE A 687 -7.50 -8.72 -34.63
CA PHE A 687 -8.46 -7.63 -34.71
C PHE A 687 -8.06 -6.53 -33.73
N LYS A 688 -8.26 -5.28 -34.16
CA LYS A 688 -8.14 -4.11 -33.29
C LYS A 688 -9.52 -3.51 -33.15
N GLU A 689 -9.99 -3.42 -31.91
CA GLU A 689 -11.23 -2.72 -31.63
C GLU A 689 -11.11 -1.26 -32.08
N PHE A 690 -12.10 -0.79 -32.83
CA PHE A 690 -12.01 0.51 -33.52
C PHE A 690 -11.88 1.67 -32.53
N ASN A 691 -12.50 1.55 -31.35
CA ASN A 691 -12.57 2.62 -30.37
C ASN A 691 -11.50 2.55 -29.28
N SER A 692 -11.15 1.35 -28.79
CA SER A 692 -10.13 1.19 -27.73
C SER A 692 -8.73 0.93 -28.29
N GLY A 693 -8.61 0.50 -29.55
CA GLY A 693 -7.36 -0.02 -30.10
C GLY A 693 -6.95 -1.38 -29.53
N GLU A 694 -7.76 -1.96 -28.64
CA GLU A 694 -7.51 -3.22 -27.95
C GLU A 694 -7.37 -4.36 -28.96
N LYS A 695 -6.35 -5.19 -28.74
CA LYS A 695 -6.14 -6.39 -29.54
C LYS A 695 -7.06 -7.51 -29.10
N ARG A 696 -7.64 -8.22 -30.07
CA ARG A 696 -8.43 -9.43 -29.81
C ARG A 696 -8.32 -10.47 -30.92
N VAL A 697 -8.38 -11.72 -30.52
CA VAL A 697 -8.37 -12.88 -31.42
C VAL A 697 -9.63 -13.73 -31.20
N GLU A 698 -10.11 -14.33 -32.29
CA GLU A 698 -11.31 -15.15 -32.30
C GLU A 698 -11.01 -16.55 -32.84
N TYR A 699 -11.00 -17.56 -31.96
CA TYR A 699 -10.73 -18.94 -32.36
C TYR A 699 -12.03 -19.74 -32.49
N LEU A 700 -12.44 -20.06 -33.72
CA LEU A 700 -13.68 -20.79 -33.99
C LEU A 700 -13.58 -22.29 -33.66
N LEU A 701 -14.63 -22.86 -33.07
CA LEU A 701 -14.76 -24.30 -32.80
C LEU A 701 -14.66 -25.16 -34.07
N TRP A 702 -15.25 -24.68 -35.18
CA TRP A 702 -15.27 -25.40 -36.46
C TRP A 702 -14.29 -24.77 -37.47
N PRO A 703 -13.71 -25.58 -38.37
CA PRO A 703 -12.95 -25.04 -39.51
C PRO A 703 -13.81 -24.05 -40.30
N GLY A 704 -13.35 -22.82 -40.45
CA GLY A 704 -14.15 -21.74 -41.00
C GLY A 704 -13.53 -20.36 -40.76
N GLY A 705 -14.38 -19.34 -40.69
CA GLY A 705 -14.01 -17.95 -40.44
C GLY A 705 -13.66 -17.15 -41.69
N ASP A 706 -13.38 -15.87 -41.52
CA ASP A 706 -12.80 -15.02 -42.56
C ASP A 706 -11.28 -15.28 -42.72
N VAL A 707 -10.61 -14.49 -43.56
CA VAL A 707 -9.17 -14.63 -43.82
C VAL A 707 -8.36 -14.29 -42.56
N ASP A 708 -8.83 -13.34 -41.77
CA ASP A 708 -8.12 -12.84 -40.60
C ASP A 708 -8.23 -13.83 -39.45
N GLN A 709 -9.43 -14.36 -39.17
CA GLN A 709 -9.65 -15.41 -38.15
C GLN A 709 -8.82 -16.68 -38.43
N ARG A 710 -8.65 -17.06 -39.71
CA ARG A 710 -7.74 -18.16 -40.07
C ARG A 710 -6.28 -17.78 -39.85
N GLY A 711 -5.90 -16.58 -40.30
CA GLY A 711 -4.56 -16.05 -40.12
C GLY A 711 -4.14 -16.00 -38.65
N GLN A 712 -5.05 -15.65 -37.74
CA GLN A 712 -4.79 -15.57 -36.30
C GLN A 712 -4.29 -16.91 -35.77
N TYR A 713 -4.97 -18.01 -36.14
CA TYR A 713 -4.57 -19.36 -35.75
C TYR A 713 -3.30 -19.85 -36.47
N ASP A 714 -3.22 -19.63 -37.78
CA ASP A 714 -2.10 -20.15 -38.60
C ASP A 714 -0.75 -19.51 -38.24
N GLN A 715 -0.79 -18.30 -37.65
CA GLN A 715 0.39 -17.55 -37.22
C GLN A 715 0.84 -17.86 -35.78
N LEU A 716 0.07 -18.63 -35.01
CA LEU A 716 0.51 -19.09 -33.70
C LEU A 716 1.68 -20.06 -33.84
N ASP A 717 2.65 -19.93 -32.93
CA ASP A 717 3.66 -20.96 -32.70
C ASP A 717 3.02 -22.27 -32.18
N GLU A 718 3.85 -23.30 -32.05
CA GLU A 718 3.40 -24.64 -31.68
C GLU A 718 2.73 -24.67 -30.30
N ASP A 719 3.29 -23.98 -29.31
CA ASP A 719 2.81 -24.08 -27.93
C ASP A 719 1.56 -23.23 -27.70
N HIS A 720 1.45 -22.04 -28.29
CA HIS A 720 0.21 -21.27 -28.27
C HIS A 720 -0.91 -21.97 -29.04
N ARG A 721 -0.58 -22.67 -30.14
CA ARG A 721 -1.55 -23.49 -30.86
C ARG A 721 -2.07 -24.62 -29.97
N LYS A 722 -1.18 -25.30 -29.25
CA LYS A 722 -1.53 -26.34 -28.28
C LYS A 722 -2.34 -25.77 -27.10
N LEU A 723 -2.02 -24.57 -26.61
CA LEU A 723 -2.82 -23.87 -25.61
C LEU A 723 -4.26 -23.67 -26.08
N VAL A 724 -4.47 -23.11 -27.27
CA VAL A 724 -5.82 -22.93 -27.84
C VAL A 724 -6.54 -24.27 -27.99
N HIS A 725 -5.83 -25.34 -28.33
CA HIS A 725 -6.40 -26.70 -28.38
C HIS A 725 -6.81 -27.19 -27.00
N GLY A 726 -5.96 -26.99 -26.00
CA GLY A 726 -6.20 -27.35 -24.62
C GLY A 726 -7.43 -26.63 -24.08
N LEU A 727 -7.52 -25.32 -24.30
CA LEU A 727 -8.64 -24.48 -23.85
C LEU A 727 -9.98 -24.95 -24.46
N TRP A 728 -10.02 -25.21 -25.77
CA TRP A 728 -11.22 -25.76 -26.41
C TRP A 728 -11.60 -27.15 -25.89
N SER A 729 -10.62 -28.04 -25.74
CA SER A 729 -10.85 -29.42 -25.28
C SER A 729 -11.28 -29.47 -23.81
N ALA A 730 -10.79 -28.53 -22.99
CA ALA A 730 -11.13 -28.38 -21.59
C ALA A 730 -12.55 -27.82 -21.36
N MET A 731 -13.16 -27.20 -22.37
CA MET A 731 -14.40 -26.42 -22.18
C MET A 731 -15.53 -27.18 -21.47
N PRO A 732 -15.83 -28.46 -21.77
CA PRO A 732 -16.82 -29.22 -21.01
C PRO A 732 -16.48 -29.36 -19.52
N THR A 733 -15.21 -29.59 -19.20
CA THR A 733 -14.72 -29.67 -17.81
C THR A 733 -14.80 -28.32 -17.12
N LEU A 734 -14.36 -27.24 -17.78
CA LEU A 734 -14.43 -25.88 -17.21
C LEU A 734 -15.87 -25.49 -16.84
N PHE A 735 -16.82 -25.80 -17.72
CA PHE A 735 -18.25 -25.57 -17.46
C PHE A 735 -18.80 -26.35 -16.28
N ASP A 736 -18.26 -27.55 -16.02
CA ASP A 736 -18.70 -28.35 -14.88
C ASP A 736 -18.08 -27.83 -13.59
N THR A 737 -16.75 -27.63 -13.57
CA THR A 737 -16.01 -27.13 -12.41
C THR A 737 -16.44 -25.74 -11.97
N MET A 738 -16.71 -24.81 -12.91
CA MET A 738 -17.13 -23.46 -12.53
C MET A 738 -18.45 -23.45 -11.73
N LYS A 739 -19.26 -24.52 -11.82
CA LYS A 739 -20.55 -24.61 -11.10
C LYS A 739 -20.37 -24.84 -9.60
N ASP A 740 -19.23 -25.38 -9.20
CA ASP A 740 -18.89 -25.61 -7.79
C ASP A 740 -18.58 -24.27 -7.10
N GLY A 741 -18.08 -23.29 -7.86
CA GLY A 741 -17.74 -21.95 -7.39
C GLY A 741 -18.93 -21.18 -6.82
N ARG A 742 -18.66 -20.34 -5.81
CA ARG A 742 -19.69 -19.54 -5.13
C ARG A 742 -20.36 -18.54 -6.08
N ASN A 743 -19.62 -17.97 -7.03
CA ASN A 743 -20.20 -17.00 -7.98
C ASN A 743 -21.28 -17.64 -8.84
N TRP A 744 -21.07 -18.88 -9.27
CA TRP A 744 -22.09 -19.61 -10.02
C TRP A 744 -23.33 -19.86 -9.16
N ARG A 745 -23.15 -20.42 -7.95
CA ARG A 745 -24.25 -20.74 -7.03
C ARG A 745 -25.09 -19.52 -6.64
N ARG A 746 -24.47 -18.33 -6.55
CA ARG A 746 -25.16 -17.08 -6.17
C ARG A 746 -25.77 -16.32 -7.33
N ARG A 747 -25.11 -16.28 -8.49
CA ARG A 747 -25.46 -15.39 -9.60
C ARG A 747 -25.54 -16.11 -10.95
N GLY A 748 -24.64 -17.06 -11.19
CA GLY A 748 -24.56 -17.78 -12.48
C GLY A 748 -25.81 -18.62 -12.77
N GLN A 749 -26.36 -19.32 -11.77
CA GLN A 749 -27.54 -20.16 -11.97
C GLN A 749 -28.76 -19.38 -12.46
N ASP A 750 -29.03 -18.21 -11.87
CA ASP A 750 -30.17 -17.37 -12.26
C ASP A 750 -29.90 -16.60 -13.57
N ARG A 751 -28.67 -16.13 -13.78
CA ARG A 751 -28.31 -15.32 -14.95
C ARG A 751 -28.14 -16.14 -16.21
N VAL A 752 -27.52 -17.31 -16.12
CA VAL A 752 -27.08 -18.14 -17.24
C VAL A 752 -27.85 -19.46 -17.24
N GLY A 753 -27.83 -20.16 -16.10
CA GLY A 753 -28.59 -21.38 -15.87
C GLY A 753 -28.52 -22.39 -17.02
N SER A 754 -29.64 -23.07 -17.27
CA SER A 754 -29.77 -24.07 -18.35
C SER A 754 -29.87 -23.47 -19.76
N SER A 755 -29.89 -22.15 -19.90
CA SER A 755 -30.04 -21.51 -21.22
C SER A 755 -28.84 -21.77 -22.15
N TRP A 756 -27.67 -22.04 -21.57
CA TRP A 756 -26.44 -22.36 -22.29
C TRP A 756 -26.19 -23.87 -22.49
N ASP A 757 -26.98 -24.75 -21.87
CA ASP A 757 -26.88 -26.21 -22.04
C ASP A 757 -26.89 -26.66 -23.52
N PRO A 758 -27.71 -26.07 -24.43
CA PRO A 758 -27.67 -26.43 -25.84
C PRO A 758 -26.35 -26.08 -26.54
N ILE A 759 -25.68 -25.01 -26.09
CA ILE A 759 -24.37 -24.62 -26.62
C ILE A 759 -23.32 -25.60 -26.12
N LEU A 760 -23.35 -25.93 -24.82
CA LEU A 760 -22.45 -26.91 -24.22
C LEU A 760 -22.58 -28.28 -24.89
N ALA A 761 -23.81 -28.79 -25.07
CA ALA A 761 -24.05 -30.06 -25.77
C ALA A 761 -23.51 -30.05 -27.20
N LYS A 762 -23.63 -28.92 -27.91
CA LYS A 762 -23.08 -28.75 -29.26
C LYS A 762 -21.55 -28.76 -29.25
N ILE A 763 -20.91 -28.16 -28.24
CA ILE A 763 -19.46 -28.19 -28.07
C ILE A 763 -19.00 -29.64 -27.81
N THR A 764 -19.60 -30.32 -26.84
CA THR A 764 -19.27 -31.71 -26.48
C THR A 764 -19.43 -32.67 -27.66
N ASP A 765 -20.50 -32.54 -28.46
CA ASP A 765 -20.73 -33.37 -29.65
C ASP A 765 -19.73 -33.08 -30.78
N ALA A 766 -19.33 -31.82 -30.93
CA ALA A 766 -18.44 -31.36 -31.99
C ALA A 766 -16.97 -31.70 -31.72
N LEU A 767 -16.50 -31.49 -30.49
CA LEU A 767 -15.08 -31.51 -30.11
C LEU A 767 -14.31 -32.71 -30.69
N PRO A 768 -14.76 -33.98 -30.57
CA PRO A 768 -14.05 -35.16 -31.10
C PRO A 768 -13.78 -35.13 -32.61
N ARG A 769 -14.52 -34.31 -33.37
CA ARG A 769 -14.38 -34.17 -34.82
C ARG A 769 -13.48 -33.01 -35.23
N THR A 770 -13.20 -32.09 -34.32
CA THR A 770 -12.40 -30.88 -34.56
C THR A 770 -10.89 -31.15 -34.52
N ARG A 771 -10.09 -30.17 -34.93
CA ARG A 771 -8.61 -30.21 -34.77
C ARG A 771 -8.20 -30.21 -33.30
N TYR A 772 -8.95 -29.52 -32.45
CA TYR A 772 -8.62 -29.26 -31.06
C TYR A 772 -8.47 -30.55 -30.23
N SER A 773 -9.26 -31.61 -30.52
CA SER A 773 -9.13 -32.89 -29.81
C SER A 773 -8.23 -33.91 -30.52
N LYS A 774 -7.92 -33.73 -31.80
CA LYS A 774 -7.20 -34.72 -32.63
C LYS A 774 -5.70 -34.54 -32.61
N GLU A 775 -5.26 -33.31 -32.41
CA GLU A 775 -3.85 -32.92 -32.47
C GLU A 775 -3.20 -32.86 -31.08
N LEU A 776 -3.99 -33.00 -30.00
CA LEU A 776 -3.48 -33.14 -28.63
C LEU A 776 -3.23 -34.60 -28.27
N SER A 777 -2.07 -34.89 -27.69
CA SER A 777 -1.77 -36.18 -27.06
C SER A 777 -2.61 -36.39 -25.78
N ASN A 778 -2.89 -35.31 -25.04
CA ASN A 778 -3.63 -35.30 -23.78
C ASN A 778 -4.75 -34.23 -23.77
N PRO A 779 -5.97 -34.54 -24.27
CA PRO A 779 -7.04 -33.55 -24.42
C PRO A 779 -7.81 -33.23 -23.12
N VAL A 780 -7.63 -34.02 -22.06
CA VAL A 780 -8.32 -33.81 -20.77
C VAL A 780 -7.45 -32.91 -19.89
N PRO A 781 -7.98 -31.77 -19.40
CA PRO A 781 -7.22 -30.88 -18.52
C PRO A 781 -7.00 -31.51 -17.14
N LEU A 782 -5.95 -31.08 -16.45
CA LEU A 782 -5.79 -31.30 -15.01
C LEU A 782 -6.23 -30.04 -14.27
N ILE A 783 -7.13 -30.21 -13.31
CA ILE A 783 -7.50 -29.14 -12.37
C ILE A 783 -6.87 -29.50 -11.03
N GLU A 784 -5.78 -28.83 -10.69
CA GLU A 784 -4.99 -29.09 -9.49
C GLU A 784 -5.13 -27.86 -8.58
N PRO A 785 -5.84 -27.94 -7.44
CA PRO A 785 -5.93 -26.83 -6.52
C PRO A 785 -4.52 -26.36 -6.17
N MET A 786 -4.26 -25.07 -6.30
CA MET A 786 -3.00 -24.50 -5.85
C MET A 786 -2.86 -24.76 -4.35
N ALA A 787 -1.67 -25.14 -3.90
CA ALA A 787 -1.33 -25.03 -2.49
C ALA A 787 -1.55 -23.55 -2.10
N GLN A 788 -2.26 -23.29 -1.00
CA GLN A 788 -2.42 -21.92 -0.52
C GLN A 788 -1.02 -21.30 -0.40
N ASN A 789 -0.79 -20.18 -1.11
CA ASN A 789 0.53 -19.59 -1.33
C ASN A 789 1.33 -19.49 -0.03
N SER A 790 2.29 -20.40 0.14
CA SER A 790 3.45 -20.22 0.99
C SER A 790 4.31 -19.01 0.57
N GLY A 791 4.05 -18.43 -0.61
CA GLY A 791 4.69 -17.22 -1.15
C GLY A 791 4.40 -15.95 -0.35
N SER A 792 3.14 -15.66 -0.02
CA SER A 792 2.77 -14.53 0.85
C SER A 792 3.44 -14.58 2.22
N MET A 793 3.59 -15.79 2.78
CA MET A 793 4.29 -16.02 4.04
C MET A 793 5.79 -15.71 3.91
N MET A 794 6.43 -16.11 2.81
CA MET A 794 7.85 -15.83 2.52
C MET A 794 8.12 -14.34 2.26
N SER A 795 7.22 -13.67 1.55
CA SER A 795 7.32 -12.23 1.29
C SER A 795 7.14 -11.41 2.59
N ALA A 796 6.21 -11.83 3.45
CA ALA A 796 6.04 -11.30 4.80
C ALA A 796 7.21 -11.63 5.76
N MET A 797 7.98 -12.69 5.50
CA MET A 797 9.20 -13.01 6.24
C MET A 797 10.36 -12.08 5.87
N MET A 798 10.56 -11.83 4.57
CA MET A 798 11.64 -11.00 4.06
C MET A 798 11.42 -9.50 4.33
N SER A 799 10.16 -9.03 4.33
CA SER A 799 9.83 -7.65 4.70
C SER A 799 10.18 -7.32 6.16
N GLN A 800 10.21 -8.34 7.04
CA GLN A 800 10.49 -8.17 8.47
C GLN A 800 11.94 -8.40 8.87
N GLU A 801 12.70 -9.25 8.17
CA GLU A 801 14.17 -9.30 8.34
C GLU A 801 14.83 -7.95 7.95
N ALA A 802 14.14 -7.09 7.19
CA ALA A 802 14.53 -5.70 6.94
C ALA A 802 14.30 -4.75 8.14
N SER A 803 14.02 -5.26 9.35
CA SER A 803 14.10 -4.54 10.63
C SER A 803 15.56 -4.22 11.04
N GLY A 804 16.41 -3.89 10.07
CA GLY A 804 17.68 -3.24 10.34
C GLY A 804 17.46 -1.96 11.14
N ALA A 805 18.51 -1.52 11.85
CA ALA A 805 18.47 -0.29 12.65
C ALA A 805 17.78 0.85 11.87
N VAL A 806 16.65 1.31 12.39
CA VAL A 806 15.87 2.37 11.74
C VAL A 806 16.74 3.62 11.68
N MET A 807 16.87 4.17 10.49
CA MET A 807 17.55 5.43 10.29
C MET A 807 16.61 6.55 10.74
N LEU A 808 17.14 7.57 11.39
CA LEU A 808 16.46 8.81 11.69
C LEU A 808 17.23 9.92 10.95
N LEU A 809 16.54 10.75 10.16
CA LEU A 809 17.19 11.81 9.35
C LEU A 809 18.31 11.29 8.42
N GLY A 810 18.19 10.08 7.89
CA GLY A 810 19.20 9.44 7.04
C GLY A 810 20.47 9.01 7.79
N MET A 811 20.42 8.94 9.13
CA MET A 811 21.52 8.52 10.00
C MET A 811 21.08 7.41 10.97
N PRO A 812 21.97 6.54 11.47
CA PRO A 812 21.63 5.60 12.55
C PRO A 812 21.23 6.36 13.82
N ASP A 813 20.21 5.88 14.55
CA ASP A 813 19.60 6.55 15.73
C ASP A 813 20.64 7.06 16.75
N GLU A 814 21.67 6.26 17.07
CA GLU A 814 22.75 6.62 18.00
C GLU A 814 23.55 7.88 17.61
N ARG A 815 23.53 8.28 16.33
CA ARG A 815 24.23 9.48 15.83
C ARG A 815 23.34 10.72 15.77
N VAL A 816 22.04 10.58 15.99
CA VAL A 816 21.05 11.68 15.89
C VAL A 816 20.76 12.28 17.26
N GLU A 817 21.12 11.58 18.34
CA GLU A 817 20.90 12.07 19.70
C GLU A 817 21.81 13.25 20.03
N TRP A 818 21.26 14.47 19.98
CA TRP A 818 21.95 15.70 20.37
C TRP A 818 21.81 16.02 21.87
N LEU A 819 20.81 15.43 22.55
CA LEU A 819 20.51 15.64 23.96
C LEU A 819 21.50 14.89 24.90
N GLY A 820 22.21 13.88 24.39
CA GLY A 820 23.22 13.11 25.13
C GLY A 820 24.69 13.45 24.80
N SER A 821 24.96 14.23 23.75
CA SER A 821 26.32 14.53 23.30
C SER A 821 26.82 15.89 23.82
N ALA A 822 28.06 15.94 24.33
CA ALA A 822 28.69 17.14 24.87
C ALA A 822 28.76 18.33 23.89
N SER A 823 28.54 18.11 22.59
CA SER A 823 28.52 19.15 21.55
C SER A 823 27.12 19.65 21.16
N GLY A 824 26.05 18.91 21.48
CA GLY A 824 24.67 19.27 21.15
C GLY A 824 24.00 20.10 22.24
N ALA A 825 24.15 19.67 23.50
CA ALA A 825 23.57 20.35 24.67
C ALA A 825 24.09 21.79 24.88
N GLU A 826 25.36 22.09 24.56
CA GLU A 826 25.94 23.43 24.72
C GLU A 826 25.50 24.43 23.61
N ARG A 827 24.90 23.98 22.50
CA ARG A 827 24.60 24.85 21.34
C ARG A 827 23.29 25.63 21.44
N PHE A 828 22.28 25.06 22.09
CA PHE A 828 20.96 25.67 22.23
C PHE A 828 20.51 25.57 23.69
N GLU A 829 20.83 26.59 24.48
CA GLU A 829 20.42 26.71 25.89
C GLU A 829 19.49 27.91 26.08
N GLY A 830 18.64 27.84 27.11
CA GLY A 830 17.76 28.95 27.50
C GLY A 830 16.82 29.39 26.37
N ASP A 831 16.80 30.70 26.08
CA ASP A 831 15.88 31.28 25.08
C ASP A 831 16.06 30.67 23.67
N ALA A 832 17.28 30.25 23.31
CA ALA A 832 17.53 29.64 22.00
C ALA A 832 16.83 28.27 21.87
N LEU A 833 16.78 27.49 22.95
CA LEU A 833 16.07 26.21 23.00
C LEU A 833 14.55 26.40 22.84
N VAL A 834 14.01 27.47 23.43
CA VAL A 834 12.60 27.86 23.25
C VAL A 834 12.32 28.22 21.79
N GLU A 835 13.16 29.04 21.15
CA GLU A 835 12.96 29.49 19.76
C GLU A 835 12.98 28.35 18.73
N ILE A 836 13.77 27.29 18.99
CA ILE A 836 13.85 26.13 18.10
C ILE A 836 12.79 25.07 18.38
N THR A 837 12.08 25.14 19.51
CA THR A 837 11.10 24.11 19.91
C THR A 837 9.66 24.61 19.84
N LEU A 838 9.40 25.84 20.29
CA LEU A 838 8.04 26.40 20.37
C LEU A 838 7.79 27.43 19.26
N ALA A 839 6.57 27.43 18.73
CA ALA A 839 6.13 28.44 17.77
C ALA A 839 5.94 29.84 18.38
N GLY A 840 5.95 29.94 19.71
CA GLY A 840 5.75 31.17 20.46
C GLY A 840 6.32 31.09 21.87
N ARG A 841 5.94 32.06 22.71
CA ARG A 841 6.39 32.08 24.11
C ARG A 841 5.75 30.93 24.89
N PRO A 842 6.47 30.30 25.82
CA PRO A 842 5.93 29.27 26.69
C PRO A 842 4.65 29.75 27.41
N SER A 843 3.70 28.84 27.58
CA SER A 843 2.44 29.13 28.27
C SER A 843 2.64 29.39 29.77
N ARG A 844 3.75 28.89 30.33
CA ARG A 844 4.10 28.97 31.75
C ARG A 844 5.56 29.41 31.94
N PRO A 845 5.91 30.04 33.07
CA PRO A 845 7.30 30.31 33.40
C PRO A 845 8.11 29.02 33.49
N LEU A 846 9.27 28.98 32.83
CA LEU A 846 10.17 27.84 32.84
C LEU A 846 11.07 27.86 34.10
N SER A 847 11.33 26.69 34.68
CA SER A 847 12.27 26.52 35.78
C SER A 847 13.73 26.67 35.32
N SER A 848 14.64 26.96 36.26
CA SER A 848 16.07 26.94 35.95
C SER A 848 16.51 25.53 35.52
N GLY A 849 17.15 25.43 34.36
CA GLY A 849 17.61 24.14 33.81
C GLY A 849 16.53 23.33 33.08
N PHE A 850 15.49 23.98 32.55
CA PHE A 850 14.51 23.33 31.69
C PHE A 850 15.17 22.71 30.44
N GLY A 851 14.60 21.61 29.96
CA GLY A 851 15.07 20.87 28.78
C GLY A 851 14.04 20.78 27.66
N PHE A 852 14.39 20.00 26.62
CA PHE A 852 13.48 19.71 25.51
C PHE A 852 12.20 19.01 25.97
N SER A 853 12.30 18.08 26.94
CA SER A 853 11.17 17.38 27.56
C SER A 853 10.14 18.33 28.18
N ASP A 854 10.60 19.39 28.86
CA ASP A 854 9.73 20.42 29.46
C ASP A 854 8.99 21.24 28.39
N LEU A 855 9.62 21.45 27.22
CA LEU A 855 9.04 22.27 26.16
C LEU A 855 8.02 21.52 25.32
N ILE A 856 8.25 20.23 25.02
CA ILE A 856 7.31 19.47 24.21
C ILE A 856 5.98 19.19 24.93
N ILE A 857 5.95 19.26 26.27
CA ILE A 857 4.71 19.19 27.06
C ILE A 857 4.04 20.56 27.28
N ASP A 858 4.66 21.67 26.83
CA ASP A 858 4.01 22.98 26.87
C ASP A 858 2.85 23.00 25.85
N PRO A 859 1.66 23.50 26.24
CA PRO A 859 0.52 23.66 25.34
C PRO A 859 0.83 24.35 24.00
N VAL A 860 1.81 25.25 23.95
CA VAL A 860 2.21 25.96 22.72
C VAL A 860 2.87 25.01 21.72
N TYR A 861 3.47 23.90 22.16
CA TYR A 861 4.10 22.92 21.28
C TYR A 861 3.10 22.20 20.36
N GLN A 862 1.81 22.20 20.73
CA GLN A 862 0.72 21.70 19.89
C GLN A 862 0.54 22.53 18.60
N LEU A 863 1.15 23.72 18.53
CA LEU A 863 1.05 24.66 17.43
C LEU A 863 2.38 24.76 16.68
N LYS A 864 2.31 25.02 15.38
CA LYS A 864 3.48 25.38 14.57
C LYS A 864 3.31 26.71 13.86
#